data_AF-Q4DKM6-F1
#
_entry.id   AF-Q4DKM6-F1
#
_cell.length_a   1.000
_cell.length_b   1.000
_cell.length_c   1.000
_cell.angle_alpha   90.00
_cell.angle_beta   90.00
_cell.angle_gamma   90.00
#
_symmetry.space_group_name_H-M   'P 1'
#
loop_
_entity.id
_entity.type
_entity.pdbx_description
1 polymer ?
#
loop_
_entity_poly.entity_id
_entity_poly.type
_entity_poly.pdbx_seq_one_letter_code
_entity_poly.pdbx_strand_id
1 'polypeptide(L)'
;MLSRVAAVKAPRTHNRRRVTGSSGRRREGRESEPPRPNMSRRVFNSTVLLLLVVVMMCCGSGGAATADEAASGDLQLPQEIAMFVPKKTQVVPKSGGEGKVKDIFASPALVRAGGVMIAFVEGRTKHTDFPEAIDLSSSDIVAGYIKAPETWQSLVAEVTKDDWQAHTVLESANNRKYRVGVARLPTGITRDNKVFLLVGSYEEWRENDDDTWKTEAWNIKVIEGEATQSTEVQPTQPINWSEPKPLFQTDSPNNKGDLKEFLGGGGSGIVMGNGTLVFPLTAKDENNKVVSLITYSTDDGQKWEIPGGVSSVGCRSPRITEWEEGTFLMVTYCEDGRKVFESRDMGKTWTKAVRTLSGVWLKSGPELPEVSLRVDALITATIEGRKVMLYTQKVRHFLEVDEPNALHLWVTDNNRTFHLGPFSVDSAENKTFANTLFYSDDGLYLSQQRGIQTSTAVSLARLTEELNTINSVLSTWVQLDASFSESSIPTAGLVGFLSNTTSSGDTWIDGYRCMNATVTKAAKVENGFKFTGPGSRATWPVNSRWDIKQYGFVDYNFTIVAMATIHQVPSESTPLLGASLRGNKRTKLIGLSYGAGGKWETVYDGTKTVQGGTWEPGREYQVALMLQDGNKGFVYVDGVLVGNPAMLPTPEERWTEFSHFYFGGDEGDSGSDATLTDVFLYNRPLSVGELKMIKEVEDKKEKGSGDSEDKKESGDSEDKKESGDSEDKKGSGDGSMREGMSRVLPLLLLGMWGIAAIY
;
A
#
# COMPACT_ATOMS: atom_id res chain seq x y z
N MET A 1 -11.24 56.93 -35.69
CA MET A 1 -11.04 56.14 -36.93
C MET A 1 -11.72 54.80 -36.73
N LEU A 2 -12.82 54.57 -37.45
CA LEU A 2 -13.65 53.37 -37.35
C LEU A 2 -13.03 52.22 -38.16
N SER A 3 -12.78 51.07 -37.56
CA SER A 3 -12.49 49.86 -38.33
C SER A 3 -12.97 48.57 -37.64
N ARG A 4 -14.02 48.02 -38.25
CA ARG A 4 -14.33 46.58 -38.42
C ARG A 4 -14.89 45.82 -37.22
N VAL A 5 -16.19 46.06 -37.02
CA VAL A 5 -17.15 45.01 -36.63
C VAL A 5 -17.20 43.97 -37.76
N ALA A 6 -16.72 42.76 -37.51
CA ALA A 6 -16.91 41.61 -38.38
C ALA A 6 -18.00 40.71 -37.79
N ALA A 7 -19.21 40.85 -38.33
CA ALA A 7 -20.31 39.92 -38.11
C ALA A 7 -20.13 38.72 -39.06
N VAL A 8 -19.92 37.51 -38.54
CA VAL A 8 -19.97 36.27 -39.33
C VAL A 8 -21.03 35.33 -38.79
N LYS A 9 -22.06 35.23 -39.64
CA LYS A 9 -23.26 34.38 -39.69
C LYS A 9 -23.22 33.04 -38.93
N ALA A 10 -24.25 32.85 -38.11
CA ALA A 10 -24.76 31.54 -37.71
C ALA A 10 -25.36 30.77 -38.92
N PRO A 11 -25.04 29.47 -39.10
CA PRO A 11 -25.78 28.59 -39.99
C PRO A 11 -27.05 28.09 -39.29
N ARG A 12 -28.17 28.21 -40.01
CA ARG A 12 -29.47 27.62 -39.70
C ARG A 12 -29.50 26.13 -40.08
N THR A 13 -30.57 25.50 -39.59
CA THR A 13 -31.33 24.37 -40.14
C THR A 13 -30.94 22.92 -39.76
N HIS A 14 -31.76 22.40 -38.85
CA HIS A 14 -32.57 21.18 -39.02
C HIS A 14 -31.88 19.92 -39.57
N ASN A 15 -31.61 18.97 -38.67
CA ASN A 15 -31.87 17.56 -38.96
C ASN A 15 -32.92 17.01 -37.98
N ARG A 16 -34.16 16.98 -38.47
CA ARG A 16 -35.26 16.20 -37.92
C ARG A 16 -34.95 14.72 -38.21
N ARG A 17 -34.67 13.91 -37.18
CA ARG A 17 -34.97 12.47 -37.24
C ARG A 17 -36.03 12.12 -36.22
N ARG A 18 -37.21 11.93 -36.81
CA ARG A 18 -38.46 11.44 -36.26
C ARG A 18 -38.26 9.94 -35.97
N VAL A 19 -38.25 9.55 -34.70
CA VAL A 19 -38.49 8.15 -34.31
C VAL A 19 -39.76 8.14 -33.47
N THR A 20 -40.83 7.74 -34.15
CA THR A 20 -42.02 7.04 -33.65
C THR A 20 -41.77 6.34 -32.31
N GLY A 21 -42.48 6.68 -31.23
CA GLY A 21 -43.88 6.32 -31.07
C GLY A 21 -44.00 4.87 -30.60
N SER A 22 -43.66 4.58 -29.34
CA SER A 22 -43.99 3.31 -28.70
C SER A 22 -45.13 3.54 -27.70
N SER A 23 -46.20 2.81 -27.96
CA SER A 23 -47.47 2.76 -27.26
C SER A 23 -47.35 2.47 -25.78
N GLY A 24 -48.12 3.21 -24.98
CA GLY A 24 -48.28 2.98 -23.56
C GLY A 24 -48.79 1.57 -23.23
N ARG A 25 -48.24 1.01 -22.15
CA ARG A 25 -48.88 -0.06 -21.39
C ARG A 25 -49.06 0.44 -19.96
N ARG A 26 -50.26 0.97 -19.69
CA ARG A 26 -50.78 1.16 -18.33
C ARG A 26 -50.70 -0.18 -17.60
N ARG A 27 -50.02 -0.23 -16.47
CA ARG A 27 -50.36 -1.14 -15.37
C ARG A 27 -50.67 -0.27 -14.17
N GLU A 28 -51.96 -0.17 -13.89
CA GLU A 28 -52.52 0.27 -12.62
C GLU A 28 -52.12 -0.74 -11.53
N GLY A 29 -51.82 -0.23 -10.34
CA GLY A 29 -51.43 -1.02 -9.18
C GLY A 29 -50.96 -0.12 -8.06
N ARG A 30 -51.82 0.82 -7.65
CA ARG A 30 -51.65 1.56 -6.38
C ARG A 30 -52.10 0.63 -5.26
N GLU A 31 -51.16 0.00 -4.56
CA GLU A 31 -51.42 -0.48 -3.21
C GLU A 31 -51.01 0.62 -2.24
N SER A 32 -52.03 1.18 -1.59
CA SER A 32 -51.95 2.20 -0.56
C SER A 32 -51.23 1.66 0.68
N GLU A 33 -50.21 2.39 1.10
CA GLU A 33 -49.42 2.15 2.31
C GLU A 33 -50.35 2.09 3.56
N PRO A 34 -50.23 1.06 4.42
CA PRO A 34 -51.07 0.93 5.61
C PRO A 34 -50.88 2.11 6.59
N PRO A 35 -51.95 2.64 7.21
CA PRO A 35 -51.86 3.74 8.17
C PRO A 35 -51.01 3.35 9.38
N ARG A 36 -49.99 4.16 9.69
CA ARG A 36 -49.14 3.98 10.88
C ARG A 36 -49.99 4.07 12.17
N PRO A 37 -49.86 3.11 13.10
CA PRO A 37 -50.58 3.18 14.38
C PRO A 37 -50.05 4.35 15.22
N ASN A 38 -50.95 5.23 15.66
CA ASN A 38 -50.67 6.26 16.66
C ASN A 38 -50.31 5.59 18.00
N MET A 39 -49.02 5.41 18.27
CA MET A 39 -48.57 4.89 19.56
C MET A 39 -48.49 6.01 20.59
N SER A 40 -49.36 5.91 21.59
CA SER A 40 -49.48 6.82 22.71
C SER A 40 -48.19 6.88 23.52
N ARG A 41 -47.71 8.12 23.77
CA ARG A 41 -46.65 8.45 24.71
C ARG A 41 -47.06 7.98 26.11
N ARG A 42 -46.59 6.81 26.55
CA ARG A 42 -46.63 6.42 27.96
C ARG A 42 -45.22 6.20 28.48
N VAL A 43 -44.94 6.98 29.50
CA VAL A 43 -43.75 7.07 30.34
C VAL A 43 -43.49 5.70 30.96
N PHE A 44 -42.56 4.92 30.42
CA PHE A 44 -42.07 3.72 31.09
C PHE A 44 -40.81 4.07 31.88
N ASN A 45 -40.98 4.08 33.20
CA ASN A 45 -39.95 4.35 34.19
C ASN A 45 -38.81 3.32 34.12
N SER A 46 -37.61 3.85 34.39
CA SER A 46 -36.26 3.30 34.20
C SER A 46 -35.83 2.18 35.17
N THR A 47 -36.66 1.17 35.45
CA THR A 47 -36.28 0.13 36.44
C THR A 47 -36.34 -1.33 35.98
N VAL A 48 -36.66 -1.62 34.72
CA VAL A 48 -36.78 -3.03 34.26
C VAL A 48 -35.73 -3.45 33.21
N LEU A 49 -34.87 -2.54 32.73
CA LEU A 49 -33.82 -2.87 31.76
C LEU A 49 -32.53 -3.47 32.39
N LEU A 50 -32.44 -3.55 33.72
CA LEU A 50 -31.25 -4.10 34.41
C LEU A 50 -31.31 -5.62 34.65
N LEU A 51 -32.40 -6.30 34.31
CA LEU A 51 -32.55 -7.75 34.56
C LEU A 51 -32.35 -8.65 33.32
N LEU A 52 -32.17 -8.08 32.13
CA LEU A 52 -31.91 -8.87 30.91
C LEU A 52 -30.42 -9.05 30.58
N VAL A 53 -29.51 -8.41 31.31
CA VAL A 53 -28.06 -8.49 31.03
C VAL A 53 -27.34 -9.60 31.82
N VAL A 54 -27.98 -10.24 32.80
CA VAL A 54 -27.24 -11.12 33.74
C VAL A 54 -27.51 -12.63 33.57
N VAL A 55 -28.33 -13.09 32.61
CA VAL A 55 -28.72 -14.52 32.54
C VAL A 55 -28.40 -15.22 31.21
N MET A 56 -27.49 -14.69 30.37
CA MET A 56 -26.99 -15.41 29.19
C MET A 56 -25.53 -15.90 29.29
N MET A 57 -25.04 -16.17 30.51
CA MET A 57 -23.70 -16.75 30.72
C MET A 57 -23.66 -18.28 30.87
N CYS A 58 -24.74 -19.02 30.64
CA CYS A 58 -24.70 -20.49 30.77
C CYS A 58 -25.56 -21.17 29.69
N CYS A 59 -24.90 -21.91 28.79
CA CYS A 59 -25.37 -23.05 27.97
C CYS A 59 -25.10 -22.90 26.45
N GLY A 60 -24.10 -23.64 25.97
CA GLY A 60 -23.74 -23.84 24.56
C GLY A 60 -22.25 -24.14 24.40
N SER A 61 -21.68 -25.19 25.01
CA SER A 61 -21.51 -26.55 24.45
C SER A 61 -21.00 -26.62 23.00
N GLY A 62 -19.72 -26.95 22.85
CA GLY A 62 -19.24 -27.94 21.88
C GLY A 62 -19.08 -27.52 20.42
N GLY A 63 -17.92 -26.96 20.06
CA GLY A 63 -17.42 -26.88 18.69
C GLY A 63 -15.89 -26.90 18.75
N ALA A 64 -15.27 -27.82 18.02
CA ALA A 64 -13.90 -28.29 18.22
C ALA A 64 -12.81 -27.22 18.03
N ALA A 65 -11.75 -27.36 18.81
CA ALA A 65 -10.48 -26.70 18.61
C ALA A 65 -9.87 -27.11 17.25
N THR A 66 -9.69 -26.15 16.37
CA THR A 66 -8.65 -26.18 15.33
C THR A 66 -7.74 -25.00 15.61
N ALA A 67 -6.70 -25.28 16.38
CA ALA A 67 -5.50 -24.48 16.42
C ALA A 67 -4.80 -24.66 15.07
N ASP A 68 -4.56 -23.58 14.35
CA ASP A 68 -3.36 -23.41 13.54
C ASP A 68 -3.17 -21.91 13.30
N GLU A 69 -2.09 -21.43 13.89
CA GLU A 69 -1.59 -20.07 13.90
C GLU A 69 -1.25 -19.63 12.46
N ALA A 70 -2.22 -19.09 11.74
CA ALA A 70 -1.89 -17.97 10.86
C ALA A 70 -1.41 -16.89 11.81
N ALA A 71 -0.10 -16.63 11.81
CA ALA A 71 0.52 -15.56 12.58
C ALA A 71 0.01 -14.18 12.10
N SER A 72 -1.26 -13.85 12.33
CA SER A 72 -1.52 -12.67 13.13
C SER A 72 -0.87 -12.96 14.48
N GLY A 73 0.47 -12.88 14.53
CA GLY A 73 1.14 -12.74 15.80
C GLY A 73 0.36 -11.64 16.50
N ASP A 74 -0.04 -11.90 17.73
CA ASP A 74 -0.33 -10.83 18.67
C ASP A 74 0.94 -9.98 18.76
N LEU A 75 1.23 -9.20 17.70
CA LEU A 75 2.16 -8.11 17.71
C LEU A 75 1.68 -7.30 18.88
N GLN A 76 2.50 -7.21 19.92
CA GLN A 76 2.13 -6.40 21.06
C GLN A 76 1.81 -5.03 20.47
N LEU A 77 0.63 -4.51 20.81
CA LEU A 77 0.25 -3.16 20.38
C LEU A 77 1.46 -2.25 20.62
N PRO A 78 1.86 -1.45 19.63
CA PRO A 78 3.11 -0.72 19.71
C PRO A 78 3.12 0.14 20.96
N GLN A 79 4.31 0.34 21.53
CA GLN A 79 4.44 1.18 22.71
C GLN A 79 4.00 2.59 22.34
N GLU A 80 2.84 3.01 22.87
CA GLU A 80 2.13 4.23 22.49
C GLU A 80 1.95 5.14 23.71
N ILE A 81 2.13 6.44 23.52
CA ILE A 81 1.89 7.49 24.51
C ILE A 81 0.96 8.55 23.92
N ALA A 82 -0.03 8.97 24.71
CA ALA A 82 -0.87 10.12 24.38
C ALA A 82 -0.09 11.42 24.64
N MET A 83 0.30 12.12 23.58
CA MET A 83 1.13 13.33 23.66
C MET A 83 0.28 14.59 23.79
N PHE A 84 -0.81 14.68 23.00
CA PHE A 84 -1.75 15.80 23.06
C PHE A 84 -3.14 15.29 23.41
N VAL A 85 -3.61 15.62 24.61
CA VAL A 85 -4.88 15.13 25.16
C VAL A 85 -5.86 16.31 25.28
N PRO A 86 -7.04 16.22 24.63
CA PRO A 86 -8.02 17.29 24.65
C PRO A 86 -8.46 17.61 26.09
N LYS A 87 -8.65 18.90 26.38
CA LYS A 87 -9.04 19.43 27.70
C LYS A 87 -8.07 19.11 28.85
N LYS A 88 -6.86 18.63 28.54
CA LYS A 88 -5.84 18.28 29.52
C LYS A 88 -4.49 18.90 29.21
N THR A 89 -3.99 18.74 27.98
CA THR A 89 -2.68 19.28 27.59
C THR A 89 -2.71 20.80 27.59
N GLN A 90 -1.82 21.39 28.39
CA GLN A 90 -1.63 22.84 28.45
C GLN A 90 -0.84 23.31 27.22
N VAL A 91 -1.36 24.35 26.56
CA VAL A 91 -0.75 24.99 25.40
C VAL A 91 -0.41 26.42 25.75
N VAL A 92 0.89 26.73 25.80
CA VAL A 92 1.40 28.07 26.06
C VAL A 92 1.23 28.93 24.80
N PRO A 93 0.65 30.13 24.91
CA PRO A 93 0.52 31.06 23.78
C PRO A 93 1.90 31.59 23.33
N LYS A 94 2.03 31.96 22.04
CA LYS A 94 3.27 32.51 21.47
C LYS A 94 3.62 33.85 22.11
N SER A 95 2.61 34.65 22.48
CA SER A 95 2.80 35.93 23.19
C SER A 95 3.33 35.79 24.62
N GLY A 96 3.42 34.57 25.14
CA GLY A 96 3.62 34.30 26.56
C GLY A 96 2.32 34.46 27.37
N GLY A 97 2.31 33.89 28.57
CA GLY A 97 1.16 33.85 29.46
C GLY A 97 0.87 32.44 29.98
N GLU A 98 -0.23 32.31 30.72
CA GLU A 98 -0.69 31.02 31.24
C GLU A 98 -1.14 30.11 30.10
N GLY A 99 -0.77 28.83 30.19
CA GLY A 99 -1.20 27.81 29.25
C GLY A 99 -2.72 27.64 29.28
N LYS A 100 -3.30 27.35 28.11
CA LYS A 100 -4.71 27.02 27.98
C LYS A 100 -4.87 25.64 27.37
N VAL A 101 -5.94 24.96 27.71
CA VAL A 101 -6.29 23.67 27.09
C VAL A 101 -7.00 23.87 25.75
N LYS A 102 -6.87 22.88 24.86
CA LYS A 102 -7.57 22.80 23.57
C LYS A 102 -8.60 21.69 23.58
N ASP A 103 -9.66 21.81 22.78
CA ASP A 103 -10.74 20.83 22.70
C ASP A 103 -10.44 19.66 21.75
N ILE A 104 -9.63 19.91 20.73
CA ILE A 104 -9.32 18.98 19.64
C ILE A 104 -7.85 19.18 19.23
N PHE A 105 -7.11 18.08 19.07
CA PHE A 105 -5.81 18.06 18.42
C PHE A 105 -5.87 17.29 17.11
N ALA A 106 -5.38 17.86 16.01
CA ALA A 106 -5.54 17.29 14.67
C ALA A 106 -4.30 17.43 13.76
N SER A 107 -4.30 16.71 12.64
CA SER A 107 -3.31 16.84 11.56
C SER A 107 -1.85 16.74 12.04
N PRO A 108 -1.43 15.59 12.60
CA PRO A 108 -0.09 15.44 13.15
C PRO A 108 0.99 15.54 12.07
N ALA A 109 2.09 16.22 12.41
CA ALA A 109 3.35 16.21 11.68
C ALA A 109 4.49 15.98 12.66
N LEU A 110 5.54 15.26 12.24
CA LEU A 110 6.65 14.88 13.11
C LEU A 110 7.97 15.10 12.40
N VAL A 111 8.91 15.77 13.07
CA VAL A 111 10.23 16.05 12.53
C VAL A 111 11.31 15.95 13.61
N ARG A 112 12.58 15.89 13.20
CA ARG A 112 13.75 15.97 14.09
C ARG A 112 14.79 16.93 13.53
N ALA A 113 15.28 17.85 14.37
CA ALA A 113 16.34 18.80 14.04
C ALA A 113 17.25 19.00 15.26
N GLY A 114 18.57 18.95 15.07
CA GLY A 114 19.55 19.11 16.16
C GLY A 114 19.32 18.17 17.36
N GLY A 115 18.86 16.94 17.10
CA GLY A 115 18.53 15.95 18.15
C GLY A 115 17.19 16.17 18.86
N VAL A 116 16.50 17.30 18.62
CA VAL A 116 15.16 17.58 19.17
C VAL A 116 14.12 16.97 18.24
N MET A 117 13.24 16.13 18.79
CA MET A 117 12.04 15.67 18.09
C MET A 117 10.89 16.64 18.38
N ILE A 118 10.16 17.03 17.33
CA ILE A 118 9.10 18.04 17.40
C ILE A 118 7.85 17.46 16.77
N ALA A 119 6.78 17.36 17.57
CA ALA A 119 5.46 16.96 17.10
C ALA A 119 4.59 18.20 16.93
N PHE A 120 4.09 18.44 15.71
CA PHE A 120 3.15 19.52 15.41
C PHE A 120 1.73 18.98 15.29
N VAL A 121 0.78 19.77 15.76
CA VAL A 121 -0.66 19.51 15.63
C VAL A 121 -1.42 20.82 15.44
N GLU A 122 -2.61 20.74 14.83
CA GLU A 122 -3.64 21.77 14.95
C GLU A 122 -4.25 21.68 16.35
N GLY A 123 -4.14 22.74 17.16
CA GLY A 123 -4.81 22.85 18.45
C GLY A 123 -6.07 23.70 18.34
N ARG A 124 -7.25 23.07 18.39
CA ARG A 124 -8.53 23.77 18.17
C ARG A 124 -9.27 24.11 19.44
N THR A 125 -9.90 25.28 19.44
CA THR A 125 -10.78 25.76 20.52
C THR A 125 -12.17 25.97 19.94
N LYS A 126 -13.17 25.32 20.53
CA LYS A 126 -14.55 25.41 20.03
C LYS A 126 -15.21 26.71 20.45
N HIS A 127 -16.03 27.25 19.55
CA HIS A 127 -16.90 28.37 19.87
C HIS A 127 -18.29 27.86 20.25
N THR A 128 -18.66 28.06 21.52
CA THR A 128 -19.97 27.62 22.06
C THR A 128 -21.06 28.68 21.95
N ASP A 129 -20.70 29.91 21.55
CA ASP A 129 -21.63 31.02 21.36
C ASP A 129 -22.59 30.80 20.17
N PHE A 130 -22.34 29.78 19.35
CA PHE A 130 -23.09 29.42 18.14
C PHE A 130 -23.53 27.96 18.18
N PRO A 131 -24.58 27.62 18.96
CA PRO A 131 -25.04 26.23 19.13
C PRO A 131 -25.49 25.57 17.81
N GLU A 132 -25.84 26.37 16.79
CA GLU A 132 -26.17 25.91 15.45
C GLU A 132 -24.95 25.43 14.64
N ALA A 133 -23.76 25.94 14.96
CA ALA A 133 -22.52 25.64 14.25
C ALA A 133 -21.78 24.47 14.92
N ILE A 134 -22.13 23.25 14.51
CA ILE A 134 -21.70 21.99 15.17
C ILE A 134 -20.16 21.82 15.23
N ASP A 135 -19.39 22.49 14.37
CA ASP A 135 -17.93 22.28 14.23
C ASP A 135 -17.12 23.59 14.08
N LEU A 136 -17.66 24.73 14.54
CA LEU A 136 -16.91 25.99 14.48
C LEU A 136 -15.82 26.05 15.55
N SER A 137 -14.57 26.16 15.12
CA SER A 137 -13.43 26.24 16.02
C SER A 137 -12.32 27.11 15.45
N SER A 138 -11.67 27.91 16.29
CA SER A 138 -10.39 28.51 15.94
C SER A 138 -9.29 27.45 16.03
N SER A 139 -8.25 27.55 15.20
CA SER A 139 -7.15 26.58 15.22
C SER A 139 -5.79 27.24 15.13
N ASP A 140 -4.93 26.94 16.10
CA ASP A 140 -3.54 27.36 16.14
C ASP A 140 -2.63 26.18 15.77
N ILE A 141 -1.37 26.47 15.39
CA ILE A 141 -0.36 25.42 15.24
C ILE A 141 0.44 25.31 16.53
N VAL A 142 0.42 24.10 17.08
CA VAL A 142 1.00 23.77 18.38
C VAL A 142 2.14 22.78 18.17
N ALA A 143 3.22 22.96 18.92
CA ALA A 143 4.37 22.06 18.96
C ALA A 143 4.55 21.47 20.36
N GLY A 144 4.86 20.18 20.41
CA GLY A 144 5.39 19.51 21.59
C GLY A 144 6.85 19.14 21.33
N TYR A 145 7.72 19.47 22.28
CA TYR A 145 9.16 19.23 22.15
C TYR A 145 9.57 18.03 22.99
N ILE A 146 10.44 17.20 22.41
CA ILE A 146 11.06 16.06 23.06
C ILE A 146 12.57 16.22 22.89
N LYS A 147 13.25 16.54 24.00
CA LYS A 147 14.66 16.93 24.00
C LYS A 147 15.54 15.68 24.00
N ALA A 148 16.34 15.52 22.94
CA ALA A 148 17.35 14.47 22.80
C ALA A 148 16.91 13.07 23.29
N PRO A 149 15.79 12.50 22.79
CA PRO A 149 15.37 11.17 23.22
C PRO A 149 16.33 10.10 22.68
N GLU A 150 17.22 9.60 23.54
CA GLU A 150 18.10 8.46 23.23
C GLU A 150 17.33 7.13 23.20
N THR A 151 16.30 6.99 24.04
CA THR A 151 15.50 5.77 24.19
C THR A 151 14.02 6.11 24.16
N TRP A 152 13.19 5.07 23.96
CA TRP A 152 11.74 5.25 24.09
C TRP A 152 11.36 5.67 25.51
N GLN A 153 12.03 5.11 26.52
CA GLN A 153 11.79 5.43 27.92
C GLN A 153 12.12 6.88 28.25
N SER A 154 13.19 7.45 27.69
CA SER A 154 13.51 8.88 27.90
C SER A 154 12.51 9.80 27.19
N LEU A 155 12.02 9.41 26.00
CA LEU A 155 10.93 10.11 25.32
C LEU A 155 9.66 10.12 26.16
N VAL A 156 9.23 8.94 26.64
CA VAL A 156 8.04 8.80 27.49
C VAL A 156 8.20 9.62 28.75
N ALA A 157 9.34 9.50 29.44
CA ALA A 157 9.63 10.25 30.65
C ALA A 157 9.48 11.77 30.45
N GLU A 158 10.00 12.32 29.35
CA GLU A 158 9.87 13.75 29.01
C GLU A 158 8.42 14.18 28.82
N VAL A 159 7.65 13.45 28.01
CA VAL A 159 6.25 13.79 27.68
C VAL A 159 5.31 13.61 28.88
N THR A 160 5.66 12.73 29.82
CA THR A 160 4.86 12.47 31.03
C THR A 160 5.21 13.37 32.23
N LYS A 161 6.17 14.31 32.10
CA LYS A 161 6.48 15.23 33.21
C LYS A 161 5.27 16.11 33.53
N ASP A 162 5.04 16.37 34.81
CA ASP A 162 3.93 17.20 35.28
C ASP A 162 4.01 18.65 34.76
N ASP A 163 5.22 19.14 34.48
CA ASP A 163 5.50 20.47 33.93
C ASP A 163 5.64 20.48 32.41
N TRP A 164 5.47 19.35 31.73
CA TRP A 164 5.51 19.30 30.27
C TRP A 164 4.33 20.06 29.67
N GLN A 165 4.63 21.00 28.79
CA GLN A 165 3.64 21.84 28.12
C GLN A 165 3.91 21.88 26.62
N ALA A 166 2.83 22.00 25.86
CA ALA A 166 2.93 22.28 24.44
C ALA A 166 2.99 23.80 24.21
N HIS A 167 3.52 24.23 23.07
CA HIS A 167 3.76 25.63 22.76
C HIS A 167 3.15 26.01 21.42
N THR A 168 2.55 27.19 21.34
CA THR A 168 2.00 27.71 20.09
C THR A 168 3.11 28.26 19.20
N VAL A 169 3.22 27.75 17.98
CA VAL A 169 4.18 28.23 16.95
C VAL A 169 3.54 29.26 16.04
N LEU A 170 2.25 29.09 15.74
CA LEU A 170 1.46 30.04 14.96
C LEU A 170 0.09 30.24 15.62
N GLU A 171 -0.17 31.46 16.06
CA GLU A 171 -1.49 31.88 16.52
C GLU A 171 -2.36 32.27 15.32
N SER A 172 -3.61 31.81 15.35
CA SER A 172 -4.65 32.25 14.43
C SER A 172 -5.17 33.64 14.82
N ALA A 173 -5.65 34.39 13.83
CA ALA A 173 -6.08 35.77 14.03
C ALA A 173 -7.25 35.91 15.00
N ASN A 174 -7.23 37.05 15.71
CA ASN A 174 -8.11 37.47 16.80
C ASN A 174 -9.58 37.02 16.66
N ASN A 175 -10.05 36.20 17.61
CA ASN A 175 -11.42 35.71 17.69
C ASN A 175 -12.39 36.84 18.06
N ARG A 176 -13.10 37.39 17.08
CA ARG A 176 -14.27 38.27 17.31
C ARG A 176 -15.52 37.41 17.22
N LYS A 177 -16.64 37.89 17.79
CA LYS A 177 -17.91 37.15 17.78
C LYS A 177 -18.22 36.53 16.40
N TYR A 178 -18.04 37.28 15.31
CA TYR A 178 -18.34 36.80 13.96
C TYR A 178 -17.14 36.50 13.06
N ARG A 179 -15.95 36.33 13.65
CA ARG A 179 -14.70 36.06 12.90
C ARG A 179 -13.79 35.11 13.68
N VAL A 180 -13.43 34.01 13.05
CA VAL A 180 -12.65 32.92 13.65
C VAL A 180 -11.43 32.66 12.77
N GLY A 181 -10.23 32.73 13.37
CA GLY A 181 -9.00 32.40 12.67
C GLY A 181 -8.76 30.89 12.60
N VAL A 182 -8.31 30.39 11.45
CA VAL A 182 -8.05 28.97 11.23
C VAL A 182 -6.68 28.77 10.61
N ALA A 183 -5.79 28.03 11.29
CA ALA A 183 -4.53 27.52 10.74
C ALA A 183 -4.58 25.99 10.64
N ARG A 184 -4.21 25.42 9.49
CA ARG A 184 -4.38 23.99 9.20
C ARG A 184 -3.20 23.35 8.48
N LEU A 185 -3.17 22.03 8.57
CA LEU A 185 -2.28 21.12 7.85
C LEU A 185 -0.80 21.50 8.01
N PRO A 186 -0.28 21.54 9.26
CA PRO A 186 1.15 21.70 9.47
C PRO A 186 1.89 20.63 8.68
N THR A 187 2.81 21.07 7.83
CA THR A 187 3.62 20.18 6.99
C THR A 187 5.08 20.48 7.28
N GLY A 188 5.81 19.51 7.82
CA GLY A 188 7.18 19.70 8.30
C GLY A 188 8.24 19.12 7.36
N ILE A 189 9.39 19.78 7.28
CA ILE A 189 10.65 19.26 6.72
C ILE A 189 11.79 19.66 7.65
N THR A 190 12.81 18.80 7.80
CA THR A 190 14.05 19.17 8.49
C THR A 190 15.27 18.98 7.61
N ARG A 191 16.27 19.84 7.83
CA ARG A 191 17.58 19.76 7.23
C ARG A 191 18.61 20.23 8.24
N ASP A 192 19.49 19.34 8.66
CA ASP A 192 20.46 19.59 9.74
C ASP A 192 19.78 20.07 11.04
N ASN A 193 20.08 21.29 11.48
CA ASN A 193 19.47 21.92 12.66
C ASN A 193 18.23 22.76 12.32
N LYS A 194 17.86 22.88 11.04
CA LYS A 194 16.75 23.70 10.59
C LYS A 194 15.47 22.88 10.45
N VAL A 195 14.37 23.54 10.77
CA VAL A 195 13.00 23.08 10.59
C VAL A 195 12.29 24.06 9.67
N PHE A 196 11.61 23.55 8.65
CA PHE A 196 10.71 24.32 7.80
C PHE A 196 9.29 23.81 8.03
N LEU A 197 8.40 24.70 8.45
CA LEU A 197 7.02 24.38 8.74
C LEU A 197 6.09 25.19 7.82
N LEU A 198 5.42 24.50 6.91
CA LEU A 198 4.42 25.07 6.02
C LEU A 198 3.03 24.99 6.66
N VAL A 199 2.30 26.10 6.66
CA VAL A 199 0.96 26.20 7.24
C VAL A 199 0.04 27.01 6.34
N GLY A 200 -1.13 26.46 6.04
CA GLY A 200 -2.23 27.19 5.41
C GLY A 200 -3.13 27.83 6.46
N SER A 201 -3.65 29.01 6.20
CA SER A 201 -4.51 29.74 7.13
C SER A 201 -5.59 30.55 6.40
N TYR A 202 -6.73 30.77 7.06
CA TYR A 202 -7.83 31.60 6.58
C TYR A 202 -8.67 32.10 7.76
N GLU A 203 -9.60 33.01 7.50
CA GLU A 203 -10.62 33.42 8.47
C GLU A 203 -11.99 32.88 8.04
N GLU A 204 -12.73 32.33 8.99
CA GLU A 204 -14.16 32.08 8.84
C GLU A 204 -14.92 33.27 9.40
N TRP A 205 -15.94 33.75 8.69
CA TRP A 205 -16.74 34.89 9.13
C TRP A 205 -18.19 34.83 8.70
N ARG A 206 -19.05 35.60 9.39
CA ARG A 206 -20.43 35.87 9.01
C ARG A 206 -20.80 37.33 9.33
N GLU A 207 -21.86 37.86 8.72
CA GLU A 207 -22.33 39.22 9.02
C GLU A 207 -23.30 39.20 10.20
N ASN A 208 -24.26 38.28 10.18
CA ASN A 208 -25.32 38.18 11.19
C ASN A 208 -25.51 36.73 11.66
N ASP A 209 -26.34 36.52 12.67
CA ASP A 209 -26.58 35.19 13.24
C ASP A 209 -27.25 34.21 12.26
N ASP A 210 -28.06 34.71 11.32
CA ASP A 210 -28.79 33.90 10.32
C ASP A 210 -27.97 33.61 9.04
N ASP A 211 -26.75 34.15 8.92
CA ASP A 211 -25.90 33.99 7.74
C ASP A 211 -25.06 32.70 7.78
N THR A 212 -24.79 32.14 6.60
CA THR A 212 -23.83 31.04 6.46
C THR A 212 -22.39 31.54 6.60
N TRP A 213 -21.57 30.81 7.36
CA TRP A 213 -20.13 31.08 7.46
C TRP A 213 -19.46 31.04 6.07
N LYS A 214 -18.61 32.03 5.81
CA LYS A 214 -17.78 32.17 4.60
C LYS A 214 -16.31 32.14 4.98
N THR A 215 -15.46 31.80 4.03
CA THR A 215 -14.00 31.87 4.22
C THR A 215 -13.42 33.08 3.49
N GLU A 216 -12.48 33.77 4.13
CA GLU A 216 -11.70 34.87 3.54
C GLU A 216 -10.26 34.87 4.06
N ALA A 217 -9.48 35.87 3.64
CA ALA A 217 -8.11 36.07 4.14
C ALA A 217 -7.22 34.81 4.08
N TRP A 218 -7.38 34.00 3.04
CA TRP A 218 -6.56 32.83 2.79
C TRP A 218 -5.09 33.24 2.63
N ASN A 219 -4.19 32.63 3.39
CA ASN A 219 -2.75 32.84 3.30
C ASN A 219 -2.01 31.51 3.51
N ILE A 220 -0.87 31.34 2.85
CA ILE A 220 0.03 30.21 3.09
C ILE A 220 1.40 30.74 3.50
N LYS A 221 1.95 30.19 4.59
CA LYS A 221 3.15 30.70 5.24
C LYS A 221 4.16 29.60 5.48
N VAL A 222 5.44 29.96 5.47
CA VAL A 222 6.55 29.13 5.93
C VAL A 222 7.11 29.74 7.20
N ILE A 223 7.32 28.91 8.21
CA ILE A 223 7.95 29.27 9.48
C ILE A 223 9.24 28.48 9.57
N GLU A 224 10.36 29.20 9.64
CA GLU A 224 11.68 28.59 9.82
C GLU A 224 11.99 28.53 11.32
N GLY A 225 12.53 27.40 11.77
CA GLY A 225 13.04 27.20 13.12
C GLY A 225 14.44 26.65 13.09
N GLU A 226 15.25 26.97 14.09
CA GLU A 226 16.59 26.40 14.25
C GLU A 226 16.74 25.82 15.66
N ALA A 227 17.25 24.59 15.74
CA ALA A 227 17.52 23.93 17.00
C ALA A 227 18.68 24.63 17.73
N THR A 228 18.43 25.01 18.99
CA THR A 228 19.47 25.58 19.85
C THR A 228 20.49 24.50 20.20
N GLN A 229 21.78 24.83 20.13
CA GLN A 229 22.81 23.94 20.65
C GLN A 229 22.62 23.78 22.17
N SER A 230 22.82 22.55 22.66
CA SER A 230 22.64 22.19 24.06
C SER A 230 23.54 23.04 24.97
N THR A 231 22.94 24.00 25.68
CA THR A 231 23.52 24.67 26.84
C THR A 231 23.32 23.83 28.10
N GLU A 232 24.12 24.06 29.16
CA GLU A 232 23.98 23.36 30.46
C GLU A 232 22.55 23.45 31.04
N VAL A 233 21.86 24.57 30.78
CA VAL A 233 20.43 24.72 31.05
C VAL A 233 19.68 24.45 29.75
N GLN A 234 18.90 23.37 29.71
CA GLN A 234 18.06 23.10 28.55
C GLN A 234 16.89 24.09 28.50
N PRO A 235 16.76 24.89 27.43
CA PRO A 235 15.66 25.84 27.31
C PRO A 235 14.33 25.10 27.31
N THR A 236 13.27 25.76 27.79
CA THR A 236 11.90 25.24 27.73
C THR A 236 11.48 24.96 26.28
N GLN A 237 11.82 25.89 25.39
CA GLN A 237 11.65 25.76 23.95
C GLN A 237 13.03 25.63 23.27
N PRO A 238 13.43 24.44 22.80
CA PRO A 238 14.76 24.20 22.21
C PRO A 238 14.86 24.59 20.73
N ILE A 239 13.83 25.23 20.17
CA ILE A 239 13.79 25.71 18.79
C ILE A 239 13.55 27.23 18.79
N ASN A 240 14.44 27.96 18.13
CA ASN A 240 14.27 29.39 17.87
C ASN A 240 13.45 29.56 16.60
N TRP A 241 12.17 29.94 16.75
CA TRP A 241 11.28 30.18 15.63
C TRP A 241 11.43 31.62 15.10
N SER A 242 11.58 31.74 13.79
CA SER A 242 11.47 33.01 13.08
C SER A 242 10.02 33.46 12.92
N GLU A 243 9.82 34.71 12.52
CA GLU A 243 8.48 35.18 12.17
C GLU A 243 7.97 34.52 10.88
N PRO A 244 6.68 34.14 10.83
CA PRO A 244 6.09 33.51 9.65
C PRO A 244 6.20 34.40 8.40
N LYS A 245 6.73 33.85 7.31
CA LYS A 245 6.83 34.54 6.01
C LYS A 245 5.77 34.01 5.04
N PRO A 246 5.17 34.85 4.19
CA PRO A 246 4.36 34.37 3.08
C PRO A 246 5.18 33.43 2.19
N LEU A 247 4.57 32.34 1.70
CA LEU A 247 5.23 31.42 0.78
C LEU A 247 5.63 32.13 -0.53
N PHE A 248 4.80 33.08 -0.99
CA PHE A 248 5.03 33.81 -2.24
C PHE A 248 5.49 35.25 -1.97
N GLN A 249 6.61 35.63 -2.59
CA GLN A 249 7.11 36.99 -2.62
C GLN A 249 6.51 37.77 -3.82
N THR A 250 5.19 37.81 -3.92
CA THR A 250 4.45 38.50 -5.00
C THR A 250 3.46 39.51 -4.43
N ASP A 251 3.04 40.49 -5.24
CA ASP A 251 2.05 41.51 -4.84
C ASP A 251 0.73 40.91 -4.35
N SER A 252 0.40 39.71 -4.83
CA SER A 252 -0.64 38.86 -4.27
C SER A 252 0.02 37.70 -3.53
N PRO A 253 0.26 37.80 -2.21
CA PRO A 253 0.94 36.75 -1.45
C PRO A 253 0.13 35.44 -1.34
N ASN A 254 -1.12 35.47 -1.78
CA ASN A 254 -2.10 34.38 -1.61
C ASN A 254 -2.52 33.71 -2.92
N ASN A 255 -2.15 34.33 -4.05
CA ASN A 255 -2.50 33.84 -5.38
C ASN A 255 -1.22 33.69 -6.19
N LYS A 256 -1.17 32.64 -7.02
CA LYS A 256 -0.07 32.44 -7.96
C LYS A 256 -0.63 32.10 -9.32
N GLY A 257 -0.60 33.06 -10.24
CA GLY A 257 -1.34 32.95 -11.50
C GLY A 257 -2.84 32.83 -11.20
N ASP A 258 -3.46 31.79 -11.77
CA ASP A 258 -4.90 31.52 -11.61
C ASP A 258 -5.22 30.65 -10.38
N LEU A 259 -4.20 30.23 -9.63
CA LEU A 259 -4.34 29.42 -8.41
C LEU A 259 -4.47 30.30 -7.17
N LYS A 260 -5.36 29.90 -6.26
CA LYS A 260 -5.67 30.58 -4.99
C LYS A 260 -6.00 29.58 -3.88
N GLU A 261 -6.19 30.07 -2.66
CA GLU A 261 -6.63 29.27 -1.49
C GLU A 261 -5.71 28.06 -1.21
N PHE A 262 -4.42 28.31 -1.08
CA PHE A 262 -3.41 27.28 -0.88
C PHE A 262 -3.45 26.67 0.53
N LEU A 263 -3.28 25.35 0.60
CA LEU A 263 -3.02 24.59 1.83
C LEU A 263 -1.88 23.60 1.63
N GLY A 264 -1.15 23.28 2.71
CA GLY A 264 -0.19 22.17 2.70
C GLY A 264 -0.88 20.80 2.62
N GLY A 265 -0.12 19.76 2.32
CA GLY A 265 -0.61 18.38 2.37
C GLY A 265 -0.93 17.90 3.80
N GLY A 266 -0.24 18.44 4.81
CA GLY A 266 -0.21 17.91 6.17
C GLY A 266 0.76 16.74 6.30
N GLY A 267 1.37 16.59 7.48
CA GLY A 267 2.38 15.57 7.73
C GLY A 267 3.77 16.04 7.30
N SER A 268 4.38 15.37 6.32
CA SER A 268 5.75 15.64 5.89
C SER A 268 5.84 16.17 4.46
N GLY A 269 6.79 17.08 4.23
CA GLY A 269 7.39 17.26 2.92
C GLY A 269 8.59 16.33 2.74
N ILE A 270 9.45 16.61 1.77
CA ILE A 270 10.68 15.83 1.54
C ILE A 270 11.90 16.73 1.30
N VAL A 271 13.08 16.21 1.63
CA VAL A 271 14.37 16.73 1.17
C VAL A 271 14.88 15.78 0.09
N MET A 272 15.12 16.30 -1.10
CA MET A 272 15.67 15.50 -2.19
C MET A 272 17.14 15.15 -1.96
N GLY A 273 17.65 14.17 -2.70
CA GLY A 273 19.07 13.80 -2.67
C GLY A 273 20.03 14.97 -2.99
N ASN A 274 19.59 15.97 -3.76
CA ASN A 274 20.36 17.19 -4.06
C ASN A 274 20.17 18.33 -3.03
N GLY A 275 19.45 18.08 -1.93
CA GLY A 275 19.19 19.05 -0.86
C GLY A 275 18.01 20.01 -1.08
N THR A 276 17.28 19.88 -2.19
CA THR A 276 16.08 20.67 -2.48
C THR A 276 14.95 20.32 -1.50
N LEU A 277 14.32 21.36 -0.92
CA LEU A 277 13.17 21.21 -0.04
C LEU A 277 11.89 21.18 -0.88
N VAL A 278 10.98 20.23 -0.65
CA VAL A 278 9.74 20.11 -1.43
C VAL A 278 8.54 19.88 -0.53
N PHE A 279 7.52 20.71 -0.67
CA PHE A 279 6.23 20.55 0.02
C PHE A 279 5.11 20.15 -0.94
N PRO A 280 4.23 19.22 -0.54
CA PRO A 280 2.97 18.97 -1.23
C PRO A 280 1.95 20.06 -0.90
N LEU A 281 1.20 20.51 -1.91
CA LEU A 281 0.20 21.58 -1.80
C LEU A 281 -1.13 21.16 -2.42
N THR A 282 -2.21 21.78 -1.93
CA THR A 282 -3.47 21.90 -2.67
C THR A 282 -3.78 23.36 -2.92
N ALA A 283 -4.50 23.64 -4.01
CA ALA A 283 -5.00 24.98 -4.35
C ALA A 283 -6.33 24.85 -5.10
N LYS A 284 -7.07 25.95 -5.22
CA LYS A 284 -8.20 26.07 -6.13
C LYS A 284 -7.79 26.77 -7.42
N ASP A 285 -8.28 26.27 -8.54
CA ASP A 285 -8.18 26.92 -9.84
C ASP A 285 -9.20 28.06 -10.02
N GLU A 286 -9.19 28.69 -11.20
CA GLU A 286 -10.13 29.73 -11.61
C GLU A 286 -11.61 29.30 -11.51
N ASN A 287 -11.88 28.00 -11.65
CA ASN A 287 -13.21 27.39 -11.58
C ASN A 287 -13.58 26.95 -10.15
N ASN A 288 -12.79 27.33 -9.14
CA ASN A 288 -12.90 26.94 -7.74
C ASN A 288 -12.80 25.42 -7.52
N LYS A 289 -12.11 24.71 -8.41
CA LYS A 289 -11.87 23.29 -8.31
C LYS A 289 -10.52 23.02 -7.69
N VAL A 290 -10.49 22.05 -6.77
CA VAL A 290 -9.26 21.70 -6.04
C VAL A 290 -8.33 20.90 -6.95
N VAL A 291 -7.06 21.26 -6.93
CA VAL A 291 -5.97 20.55 -7.57
C VAL A 291 -4.84 20.31 -6.57
N SER A 292 -4.03 19.29 -6.81
CA SER A 292 -2.82 18.99 -6.03
C SER A 292 -1.59 19.33 -6.85
N LEU A 293 -0.55 19.82 -6.18
CA LEU A 293 0.70 20.25 -6.78
C LEU A 293 1.83 20.21 -5.74
N ILE A 294 2.99 20.76 -6.09
CA ILE A 294 4.13 20.91 -5.18
C ILE A 294 4.63 22.36 -5.18
N THR A 295 5.43 22.69 -4.18
CA THR A 295 6.35 23.83 -4.20
C THR A 295 7.72 23.35 -3.76
N TYR A 296 8.78 23.96 -4.27
CA TYR A 296 10.14 23.63 -3.87
C TYR A 296 11.02 24.86 -3.64
N SER A 297 12.09 24.67 -2.87
CA SER A 297 13.15 25.66 -2.66
C SER A 297 14.52 25.00 -2.83
N THR A 298 15.35 25.59 -3.69
CA THR A 298 16.74 25.18 -3.93
C THR A 298 17.75 26.03 -3.15
N ASP A 299 17.27 27.02 -2.38
CA ASP A 299 18.06 28.05 -1.71
C ASP A 299 17.80 28.08 -0.20
N ASP A 300 17.54 26.92 0.39
CA ASP A 300 17.35 26.76 1.85
C ASP A 300 16.16 27.57 2.42
N GLY A 301 15.04 27.51 1.71
CA GLY A 301 13.78 28.12 2.11
C GLY A 301 13.69 29.63 1.88
N GLN A 302 14.70 30.27 1.29
CA GLN A 302 14.68 31.72 1.03
C GLN A 302 13.66 32.10 -0.05
N LYS A 303 13.53 31.29 -1.09
CA LYS A 303 12.54 31.45 -2.16
C LYS A 303 11.88 30.12 -2.47
N TRP A 304 10.55 30.17 -2.64
CA TRP A 304 9.74 29.03 -3.02
C TRP A 304 9.19 29.19 -4.43
N GLU A 305 9.36 28.15 -5.24
CA GLU A 305 8.88 28.07 -6.61
C GLU A 305 7.71 27.10 -6.71
N ILE A 306 6.72 27.45 -7.52
CA ILE A 306 5.62 26.57 -7.92
C ILE A 306 5.83 26.22 -9.39
N PRO A 307 6.02 24.93 -9.73
CA PRO A 307 6.04 24.48 -11.10
C PRO A 307 4.64 24.58 -11.73
N GLY A 308 4.58 24.70 -13.06
CA GLY A 308 3.30 24.87 -13.77
C GLY A 308 2.38 23.64 -13.79
N GLY A 309 2.88 22.47 -13.37
CA GLY A 309 2.12 21.22 -13.42
C GLY A 309 1.24 21.03 -12.19
N VAL A 310 -0.02 20.71 -12.44
CA VAL A 310 -1.01 20.35 -11.43
C VAL A 310 -1.60 18.97 -11.73
N SER A 311 -2.18 18.33 -10.71
CA SER A 311 -2.94 17.09 -10.90
C SER A 311 -4.29 17.35 -11.59
N SER A 312 -5.04 16.28 -11.83
CA SER A 312 -6.43 16.40 -12.32
C SER A 312 -7.32 17.12 -11.29
N VAL A 313 -8.36 17.79 -11.80
CA VAL A 313 -9.40 18.40 -10.98
C VAL A 313 -10.01 17.40 -9.99
N GLY A 314 -10.22 17.85 -8.75
CA GLY A 314 -10.84 17.06 -7.68
C GLY A 314 -9.85 16.22 -6.88
N CYS A 315 -8.55 16.26 -7.21
CA CYS A 315 -7.50 15.56 -6.49
C CYS A 315 -6.96 16.39 -5.31
N ARG A 316 -6.91 15.79 -4.13
CA ARG A 316 -6.56 16.42 -2.85
C ARG A 316 -5.73 15.49 -1.96
N SER A 317 -5.34 16.01 -0.80
CA SER A 317 -4.51 15.34 0.20
C SER A 317 -3.23 14.71 -0.37
N PRO A 318 -2.40 15.50 -1.09
CA PRO A 318 -1.19 14.98 -1.71
C PRO A 318 -0.18 14.50 -0.68
N ARG A 319 0.44 13.35 -0.97
CA ARG A 319 1.63 12.82 -0.33
C ARG A 319 2.70 12.61 -1.38
N ILE A 320 3.90 13.09 -1.13
CA ILE A 320 4.98 13.06 -2.13
C ILE A 320 6.20 12.30 -1.63
N THR A 321 6.95 11.74 -2.57
CA THR A 321 8.26 11.16 -2.29
C THR A 321 9.16 11.17 -3.53
N GLU A 322 10.47 11.11 -3.34
CA GLU A 322 11.47 10.91 -4.39
C GLU A 322 11.86 9.42 -4.44
N TRP A 323 11.44 8.72 -5.49
CA TRP A 323 11.68 7.28 -5.61
C TRP A 323 13.01 6.97 -6.31
N GLU A 324 13.24 7.54 -7.48
CA GLU A 324 14.52 7.52 -8.19
C GLU A 324 15.05 8.95 -8.29
N GLU A 325 16.34 9.13 -8.60
CA GLU A 325 16.93 10.46 -8.74
C GLU A 325 16.13 11.32 -9.73
N GLY A 326 15.55 12.42 -9.24
CA GLY A 326 14.72 13.32 -10.04
C GLY A 326 13.33 12.79 -10.41
N THR A 327 12.92 11.62 -9.92
CA THR A 327 11.58 11.05 -10.14
C THR A 327 10.72 11.20 -8.88
N PHE A 328 9.68 12.02 -9.00
CA PHE A 328 8.70 12.26 -7.95
C PHE A 328 7.48 11.40 -8.13
N LEU A 329 7.02 10.82 -7.02
CA LEU A 329 5.70 10.25 -6.92
C LEU A 329 4.82 11.16 -6.07
N MET A 330 3.58 11.35 -6.52
CA MET A 330 2.52 12.01 -5.77
C MET A 330 1.32 11.08 -5.66
N VAL A 331 1.01 10.67 -4.44
CA VAL A 331 -0.24 9.97 -4.12
C VAL A 331 -1.29 11.01 -3.77
N THR A 332 -2.46 10.93 -4.39
CA THR A 332 -3.60 11.83 -4.13
C THR A 332 -4.89 11.05 -4.04
N TYR A 333 -5.87 11.62 -3.35
CA TYR A 333 -7.25 11.14 -3.39
C TYR A 333 -8.07 12.04 -4.31
N CYS A 334 -8.60 11.49 -5.38
CA CYS A 334 -9.43 12.17 -6.37
C CYS A 334 -10.90 11.71 -6.27
N GLU A 335 -11.81 12.35 -7.00
CA GLU A 335 -13.24 11.99 -7.01
C GLU A 335 -13.50 10.53 -7.41
N ASP A 336 -12.64 9.95 -8.24
CA ASP A 336 -12.67 8.56 -8.70
C ASP A 336 -11.74 7.62 -7.91
N GLY A 337 -11.20 8.08 -6.79
CA GLY A 337 -10.39 7.31 -5.85
C GLY A 337 -8.92 7.70 -5.81
N ARG A 338 -8.08 6.82 -5.25
CA ARG A 338 -6.64 7.07 -5.07
C ARG A 338 -5.89 6.91 -6.39
N LYS A 339 -5.02 7.87 -6.67
CA LYS A 339 -4.14 7.87 -7.84
C LYS A 339 -2.70 8.15 -7.45
N VAL A 340 -1.80 7.57 -8.22
CA VAL A 340 -0.37 7.86 -8.17
C VAL A 340 0.02 8.59 -9.45
N PHE A 341 0.64 9.75 -9.29
CA PHE A 341 1.20 10.54 -10.37
C PHE A 341 2.71 10.51 -10.30
N GLU A 342 3.36 10.50 -11.46
CA GLU A 342 4.82 10.56 -11.61
C GLU A 342 5.20 11.83 -12.36
N SER A 343 6.28 12.46 -11.89
CA SER A 343 6.93 13.60 -12.53
C SER A 343 8.44 13.35 -12.60
N ARG A 344 9.04 13.60 -13.77
CA ARG A 344 10.51 13.60 -13.99
C ARG A 344 11.09 15.00 -14.24
N ASP A 345 10.28 16.05 -14.03
CA ASP A 345 10.63 17.43 -14.41
C ASP A 345 10.34 18.45 -13.30
N MET A 346 10.49 18.03 -12.03
CA MET A 346 10.22 18.84 -10.83
C MET A 346 8.77 19.36 -10.77
N GLY A 347 7.80 18.55 -11.20
CA GLY A 347 6.37 18.82 -11.10
C GLY A 347 5.84 19.75 -12.19
N LYS A 348 6.56 19.95 -13.31
CA LYS A 348 6.05 20.72 -14.46
C LYS A 348 5.02 19.91 -15.23
N THR A 349 5.18 18.59 -15.28
CA THR A 349 4.20 17.67 -15.84
C THR A 349 3.95 16.49 -14.92
N TRP A 350 2.70 16.03 -14.87
CA TRP A 350 2.30 14.87 -14.07
C TRP A 350 1.65 13.83 -14.97
N THR A 351 2.12 12.59 -14.87
CA THR A 351 1.57 11.45 -15.63
C THR A 351 1.03 10.40 -14.66
N LYS A 352 -0.08 9.73 -15.01
CA LYS A 352 -0.62 8.65 -14.16
C LYS A 352 0.32 7.46 -14.17
N ALA A 353 0.82 7.08 -13.01
CA ALA A 353 1.80 6.00 -12.83
C ALA A 353 1.12 4.67 -12.50
N VAL A 354 0.24 4.19 -13.38
CA VAL A 354 -0.74 3.11 -13.11
C VAL A 354 -0.11 1.80 -12.61
N ARG A 355 1.18 1.58 -12.88
CA ARG A 355 1.94 0.38 -12.47
C ARG A 355 2.72 0.57 -11.16
N THR A 356 2.98 1.81 -10.79
CA THR A 356 3.78 2.19 -9.62
C THR A 356 2.91 2.18 -8.37
N LEU A 357 3.41 1.65 -7.25
CA LEU A 357 2.67 1.56 -5.99
C LEU A 357 1.28 0.89 -6.15
N SER A 358 1.22 -0.29 -6.78
CA SER A 358 -0.06 -0.99 -7.08
C SER A 358 -1.02 -1.07 -5.89
N GLY A 359 -0.50 -1.31 -4.67
CA GLY A 359 -1.30 -1.39 -3.42
C GLY A 359 -1.98 -0.08 -2.98
N VAL A 360 -1.52 1.06 -3.49
CA VAL A 360 -2.12 2.38 -3.22
C VAL A 360 -3.31 2.65 -4.13
N TRP A 361 -3.32 2.10 -5.34
CA TRP A 361 -4.40 2.37 -6.30
C TRP A 361 -5.73 1.84 -5.78
N LEU A 362 -6.73 2.71 -5.76
CA LEU A 362 -8.08 2.35 -5.35
C LEU A 362 -9.08 3.11 -6.21
N LYS A 363 -10.00 2.39 -6.84
CA LYS A 363 -11.16 3.00 -7.48
C LYS A 363 -12.23 3.21 -6.42
N SER A 364 -12.73 4.43 -6.27
CA SER A 364 -13.83 4.69 -5.34
C SER A 364 -15.11 4.03 -5.84
N GLY A 365 -15.80 3.31 -4.96
CA GLY A 365 -17.18 2.85 -5.17
C GLY A 365 -18.18 3.78 -4.48
N PRO A 366 -19.49 3.70 -4.79
CA PRO A 366 -20.53 4.54 -4.18
C PRO A 366 -20.66 4.38 -2.64
N GLU A 367 -20.05 3.36 -2.05
CA GLU A 367 -20.24 2.96 -0.65
C GLU A 367 -19.11 3.37 0.31
N LEU A 368 -18.02 3.98 -0.18
CA LEU A 368 -16.84 4.23 0.64
C LEU A 368 -16.65 5.71 0.98
N PRO A 369 -16.75 6.10 2.27
CA PRO A 369 -16.44 7.47 2.70
C PRO A 369 -14.97 7.80 2.46
N GLU A 370 -14.69 8.97 1.92
CA GLU A 370 -13.36 9.46 1.57
C GLU A 370 -12.30 9.33 2.69
N VAL A 371 -12.64 9.70 3.94
CA VAL A 371 -11.71 9.67 5.08
C VAL A 371 -11.18 8.26 5.36
N SER A 372 -11.93 7.23 4.97
CA SER A 372 -11.50 5.84 5.12
C SER A 372 -10.48 5.39 4.08
N LEU A 373 -10.29 6.14 2.99
CA LEU A 373 -9.60 5.64 1.80
C LEU A 373 -8.30 6.35 1.45
N ARG A 374 -7.88 7.40 2.16
CA ARG A 374 -6.65 8.12 1.82
C ARG A 374 -5.39 7.39 2.31
N VAL A 375 -4.27 7.62 1.62
CA VAL A 375 -2.94 7.33 2.17
C VAL A 375 -2.56 8.50 3.07
N ASP A 376 -2.29 8.20 4.35
CA ASP A 376 -2.12 9.22 5.38
C ASP A 376 -0.68 9.66 5.56
N ALA A 377 0.24 8.70 5.49
CA ALA A 377 1.68 8.92 5.51
C ALA A 377 2.31 8.26 4.29
N LEU A 378 3.35 8.89 3.74
CA LEU A 378 4.24 8.30 2.74
C LEU A 378 5.64 8.83 3.02
N ILE A 379 6.57 7.93 3.26
CA ILE A 379 7.99 8.25 3.45
C ILE A 379 8.85 7.26 2.66
N THR A 380 10.10 7.62 2.42
CA THR A 380 11.14 6.71 1.95
C THR A 380 12.17 6.49 3.03
N ALA A 381 12.70 5.28 3.12
CA ALA A 381 13.80 4.93 4.00
C ALA A 381 14.75 3.95 3.31
N THR A 382 16.00 3.92 3.75
CA THR A 382 16.94 2.86 3.41
C THR A 382 17.05 1.96 4.63
N ILE A 383 16.58 0.73 4.49
CA ILE A 383 16.51 -0.27 5.57
C ILE A 383 17.17 -1.55 5.03
N GLU A 384 18.05 -2.18 5.80
CA GLU A 384 18.86 -3.33 5.34
C GLU A 384 19.59 -3.05 4.00
N GLY A 385 20.08 -1.81 3.83
CA GLY A 385 20.75 -1.37 2.60
C GLY A 385 19.84 -1.21 1.38
N ARG A 386 18.52 -1.37 1.54
CA ARG A 386 17.54 -1.33 0.44
C ARG A 386 16.62 -0.12 0.58
N LYS A 387 16.47 0.65 -0.50
CA LYS A 387 15.53 1.78 -0.55
C LYS A 387 14.11 1.24 -0.64
N VAL A 388 13.25 1.67 0.26
CA VAL A 388 11.83 1.28 0.32
C VAL A 388 10.94 2.50 0.56
N MET A 389 9.69 2.39 0.13
CA MET A 389 8.61 3.30 0.53
C MET A 389 7.83 2.68 1.67
N LEU A 390 7.55 3.48 2.69
CA LEU A 390 6.63 3.13 3.77
C LEU A 390 5.42 4.05 3.71
N TYR A 391 4.23 3.47 3.76
CA TYR A 391 3.00 4.25 3.77
C TYR A 391 1.94 3.63 4.67
N THR A 392 1.03 4.47 5.15
CA THR A 392 -0.11 4.03 5.97
C THR A 392 -1.41 4.22 5.22
N GLN A 393 -2.28 3.24 5.34
CA GLN A 393 -3.65 3.35 4.86
C GLN A 393 -4.57 2.47 5.68
N LYS A 394 -5.84 2.85 5.69
CA LYS A 394 -6.90 2.04 6.25
C LYS A 394 -7.32 0.94 5.29
N VAL A 395 -7.74 -0.18 5.88
CA VAL A 395 -8.16 -1.41 5.25
C VAL A 395 -9.51 -1.79 5.82
N ARG A 396 -10.43 -2.21 4.96
CA ARG A 396 -11.65 -2.94 5.36
C ARG A 396 -11.52 -4.34 4.81
N HIS A 397 -11.74 -5.39 5.60
CA HIS A 397 -11.66 -6.75 5.08
C HIS A 397 -12.99 -7.23 4.49
N PHE A 398 -14.14 -6.70 4.92
CA PHE A 398 -15.44 -7.00 4.31
C PHE A 398 -16.34 -5.75 4.23
N LEU A 399 -17.06 -5.58 3.11
CA LEU A 399 -18.13 -4.57 2.99
C LEU A 399 -19.48 -5.07 3.50
N GLU A 400 -19.71 -6.39 3.46
CA GLU A 400 -20.99 -7.02 3.82
C GLU A 400 -21.20 -7.10 5.33
N VAL A 401 -20.10 -7.04 6.09
CA VAL A 401 -20.09 -6.86 7.53
C VAL A 401 -19.69 -5.40 7.74
N ASP A 402 -20.33 -4.68 8.67
CA ASP A 402 -19.93 -3.33 9.10
C ASP A 402 -18.56 -3.39 9.84
N GLU A 403 -17.56 -3.96 9.18
CA GLU A 403 -16.25 -4.18 9.75
C GLU A 403 -15.53 -2.83 9.85
N PRO A 404 -14.96 -2.54 11.02
CA PRO A 404 -14.27 -1.29 11.21
C PRO A 404 -13.04 -1.16 10.32
N ASN A 405 -12.72 0.07 9.93
CA ASN A 405 -11.46 0.32 9.25
C ASN A 405 -10.29 0.01 10.18
N ALA A 406 -9.32 -0.74 9.67
CA ALA A 406 -8.07 -1.04 10.34
C ALA A 406 -6.92 -0.27 9.68
N LEU A 407 -6.07 0.41 10.46
CA LEU A 407 -4.87 1.07 9.96
C LEU A 407 -3.73 0.05 9.81
N HIS A 408 -3.14 -0.01 8.62
CA HIS A 408 -1.98 -0.84 8.33
C HIS A 408 -0.79 0.00 7.85
N LEU A 409 0.42 -0.49 8.14
CA LEU A 409 1.68 -0.01 7.60
C LEU A 409 2.06 -0.90 6.42
N TRP A 410 2.42 -0.29 5.31
CA TRP A 410 2.82 -0.95 4.08
C TRP A 410 4.27 -0.62 3.76
N VAL A 411 5.02 -1.62 3.31
CA VAL A 411 6.41 -1.50 2.88
C VAL A 411 6.54 -2.03 1.48
N THR A 412 7.18 -1.27 0.59
CA THR A 412 7.36 -1.68 -0.80
C THR A 412 8.65 -1.16 -1.41
N ASP A 413 9.29 -1.99 -2.24
CA ASP A 413 10.42 -1.60 -3.10
C ASP A 413 9.96 -1.27 -4.53
N ASN A 414 8.68 -0.92 -4.69
CA ASN A 414 7.97 -0.73 -5.96
C ASN A 414 7.78 -1.99 -6.82
N ASN A 415 8.31 -3.14 -6.40
CA ASN A 415 8.01 -4.45 -7.00
C ASN A 415 7.18 -5.30 -6.03
N ARG A 416 7.75 -5.56 -4.85
CA ARG A 416 7.14 -6.33 -3.77
C ARG A 416 6.49 -5.40 -2.78
N THR A 417 5.48 -5.92 -2.10
CA THR A 417 4.74 -5.16 -1.10
C THR A 417 4.43 -6.09 0.06
N PHE A 418 4.76 -5.65 1.27
CA PHE A 418 4.46 -6.33 2.53
C PHE A 418 3.68 -5.37 3.44
N HIS A 419 2.89 -5.88 4.38
CA HIS A 419 2.14 -5.05 5.29
C HIS A 419 2.09 -5.61 6.71
N LEU A 420 1.92 -4.71 7.67
CA LEU A 420 1.79 -4.97 9.10
C LEU A 420 0.53 -4.28 9.62
N GLY A 421 -0.08 -4.85 10.66
CA GLY A 421 -1.25 -4.30 11.32
C GLY A 421 -2.27 -5.38 11.72
N PRO A 422 -3.41 -4.97 12.31
CA PRO A 422 -3.83 -3.57 12.46
C PRO A 422 -3.10 -2.82 13.60
N PHE A 423 -2.67 -1.58 13.34
CA PHE A 423 -2.13 -0.68 14.37
C PHE A 423 -3.23 0.05 15.15
N SER A 424 -4.34 0.31 14.49
CA SER A 424 -5.54 0.84 15.11
C SER A 424 -6.77 0.37 14.36
N VAL A 425 -7.83 0.03 15.09
CA VAL A 425 -9.13 -0.34 14.52
C VAL A 425 -10.13 0.74 14.92
N ASP A 426 -10.86 1.27 13.95
CA ASP A 426 -11.90 2.27 14.17
C ASP A 426 -13.04 1.67 15.02
N SER A 427 -13.68 2.49 15.84
CA SER A 427 -14.97 2.16 16.46
C SER A 427 -15.91 3.35 16.38
N ALA A 428 -17.16 3.18 16.84
CA ALA A 428 -18.08 4.30 16.95
C ALA A 428 -17.55 5.42 17.86
N GLU A 429 -16.81 5.03 18.92
CA GLU A 429 -16.33 5.93 19.98
C GLU A 429 -14.88 6.39 19.76
N ASN A 430 -14.10 5.68 18.93
CA ASN A 430 -12.69 6.00 18.72
C ASN A 430 -12.26 5.69 17.28
N LYS A 431 -12.21 6.74 16.45
CA LYS A 431 -11.81 6.66 15.04
C LYS A 431 -10.44 7.28 14.86
N THR A 432 -9.64 6.69 13.97
CA THR A 432 -8.37 7.29 13.52
C THR A 432 -8.67 8.30 12.42
N PHE A 433 -8.34 9.57 12.60
CA PHE A 433 -8.69 10.62 11.63
C PHE A 433 -7.54 10.98 10.70
N ALA A 434 -6.30 10.88 11.18
CA ALA A 434 -5.08 11.19 10.46
C ALA A 434 -3.89 10.52 11.15
N ASN A 435 -2.81 10.31 10.42
CA ASN A 435 -1.55 9.86 10.98
C ASN A 435 -0.37 10.32 10.12
N THR A 436 0.83 10.26 10.69
CA THR A 436 2.09 10.50 9.98
C THR A 436 3.14 9.49 10.43
N LEU A 437 4.04 9.13 9.52
CA LEU A 437 5.22 8.33 9.81
C LEU A 437 6.46 9.21 9.89
N PHE A 438 7.43 8.76 10.68
CA PHE A 438 8.75 9.37 10.76
C PHE A 438 9.79 8.28 10.97
N TYR A 439 10.82 8.24 10.12
CA TYR A 439 11.94 7.33 10.23
C TYR A 439 13.22 8.13 10.47
N SER A 440 13.93 7.86 11.56
CA SER A 440 15.18 8.54 11.93
C SER A 440 15.96 7.69 12.93
N ASP A 441 17.29 7.67 12.80
CA ASP A 441 18.22 6.97 13.71
C ASP A 441 17.81 5.51 13.96
N ASP A 442 17.49 4.80 12.87
CA ASP A 442 16.99 3.41 12.87
C ASP A 442 15.74 3.18 13.75
N GLY A 443 14.99 4.25 14.03
CA GLY A 443 13.71 4.23 14.70
C GLY A 443 12.58 4.59 13.75
N LEU A 444 11.51 3.79 13.78
CA LEU A 444 10.26 4.08 13.09
C LEU A 444 9.20 4.53 14.10
N TYR A 445 8.56 5.68 13.82
CA TYR A 445 7.56 6.28 14.67
C TYR A 445 6.26 6.53 13.90
N LEU A 446 5.13 6.35 14.58
CA LEU A 446 3.79 6.62 14.07
C LEU A 446 3.10 7.60 15.02
N SER A 447 2.64 8.74 14.52
CA SER A 447 1.77 9.63 15.28
C SER A 447 0.35 9.57 14.72
N GLN A 448 -0.64 9.39 15.60
CA GLN A 448 -2.04 9.16 15.21
C GLN A 448 -2.97 10.16 15.88
N GLN A 449 -3.85 10.78 15.10
CA GLN A 449 -5.01 11.50 15.60
C GLN A 449 -6.17 10.52 15.80
N ARG A 450 -6.63 10.36 17.04
CA ARG A 450 -7.72 9.43 17.38
C ARG A 450 -8.76 10.05 18.32
N GLY A 451 -10.01 9.61 18.22
CA GLY A 451 -11.10 9.98 19.14
C GLY A 451 -12.45 10.08 18.44
N ILE A 452 -13.24 11.08 18.82
CA ILE A 452 -14.49 11.46 18.14
C ILE A 452 -14.31 12.79 17.42
N GLN A 453 -15.15 13.10 16.42
CA GLN A 453 -15.02 14.34 15.63
C GLN A 453 -14.91 15.60 16.49
N THR A 454 -15.60 15.61 17.63
CA THR A 454 -15.65 16.72 18.56
C THR A 454 -14.55 16.71 19.62
N SER A 455 -13.70 15.69 19.69
CA SER A 455 -12.62 15.58 20.67
C SER A 455 -11.64 14.50 20.23
N THR A 456 -10.53 14.92 19.63
CA THR A 456 -9.44 14.02 19.23
C THR A 456 -8.17 14.32 20.01
N ALA A 457 -7.47 13.26 20.40
CA ALA A 457 -6.13 13.29 20.92
C ALA A 457 -5.13 12.95 19.80
N VAL A 458 -3.87 13.32 20.01
CA VAL A 458 -2.75 12.86 19.17
C VAL A 458 -1.77 12.07 20.03
N SER A 459 -1.53 10.83 19.62
CA SER A 459 -0.58 9.92 20.24
C SER A 459 0.69 9.78 19.39
N LEU A 460 1.72 9.23 20.01
CA LEU A 460 2.98 8.85 19.38
C LEU A 460 3.30 7.40 19.78
N ALA A 461 3.68 6.58 18.82
CA ALA A 461 4.09 5.21 19.02
C ALA A 461 5.46 4.95 18.41
N ARG A 462 6.26 4.09 19.04
CA ARG A 462 7.51 3.56 18.46
C ARG A 462 7.27 2.15 17.95
N LEU A 463 7.51 1.95 16.65
CA LEU A 463 7.21 0.72 15.94
C LEU A 463 8.43 -0.23 15.93
N THR A 464 8.90 -0.63 17.11
CA THR A 464 10.15 -1.41 17.24
C THR A 464 10.00 -2.86 16.76
N GLU A 465 8.94 -3.56 17.17
CA GLU A 465 8.71 -4.96 16.75
C GLU A 465 8.40 -5.04 15.26
N GLU A 466 7.69 -4.05 14.76
CA GLU A 466 7.32 -3.93 13.37
C GLU A 466 8.53 -3.62 12.50
N LEU A 467 9.42 -2.72 12.94
CA LEU A 467 10.68 -2.46 12.26
C LEU A 467 11.58 -3.71 12.22
N ASN A 468 11.67 -4.48 13.30
CA ASN A 468 12.40 -5.74 13.31
C ASN A 468 11.81 -6.75 12.32
N THR A 469 10.48 -6.81 12.23
CA THR A 469 9.79 -7.66 11.25
C THR A 469 10.08 -7.19 9.82
N ILE A 470 10.06 -5.87 9.57
CA ILE A 470 10.44 -5.29 8.28
C ILE A 470 11.88 -5.67 7.92
N ASN A 471 12.84 -5.55 8.84
CA ASN A 471 14.23 -5.94 8.61
C ASN A 471 14.34 -7.42 8.21
N SER A 472 13.64 -8.31 8.93
CA SER A 472 13.61 -9.74 8.62
C SER A 472 13.03 -10.03 7.22
N VAL A 473 11.94 -9.37 6.85
CA VAL A 473 11.31 -9.52 5.53
C VAL A 473 12.21 -8.99 4.41
N LEU A 474 12.82 -7.81 4.58
CA LEU A 474 13.73 -7.23 3.59
C LEU A 474 15.00 -8.08 3.42
N SER A 475 15.55 -8.61 4.51
CA SER A 475 16.66 -9.57 4.46
C SER A 475 16.27 -10.83 3.68
N THR A 476 15.06 -11.36 3.92
CA THR A 476 14.51 -12.50 3.16
C THR A 476 14.44 -12.19 1.66
N TRP A 477 14.00 -11.00 1.28
CA TRP A 477 13.94 -10.59 -0.13
C TRP A 477 15.31 -10.60 -0.80
N VAL A 478 16.34 -10.09 -0.12
CA VAL A 478 17.73 -10.07 -0.63
C VAL A 478 18.28 -11.48 -0.77
N GLN A 479 18.09 -12.34 0.24
CA GLN A 479 18.59 -13.71 0.23
C GLN A 479 17.95 -14.55 -0.89
N LEU A 480 16.62 -14.42 -1.08
CA LEU A 480 15.92 -15.11 -2.16
C LEU A 480 16.39 -14.61 -3.53
N ASP A 481 16.51 -13.30 -3.73
CA ASP A 481 17.00 -12.73 -4.99
C ASP A 481 18.42 -13.23 -5.32
N ALA A 482 19.31 -13.27 -4.32
CA ALA A 482 20.66 -13.78 -4.50
C ALA A 482 20.64 -15.26 -4.89
N SER A 483 19.89 -16.10 -4.16
CA SER A 483 19.77 -17.54 -4.42
C SER A 483 19.21 -17.85 -5.82
N PHE A 484 18.17 -17.12 -6.24
CA PHE A 484 17.61 -17.26 -7.59
C PHE A 484 18.59 -16.80 -8.66
N SER A 485 19.30 -15.69 -8.44
CA SER A 485 20.30 -15.19 -9.40
C SER A 485 21.48 -16.15 -9.55
N GLU A 486 21.96 -16.75 -8.45
CA GLU A 486 22.98 -17.81 -8.47
C GLU A 486 22.51 -19.04 -9.26
N SER A 487 21.23 -19.36 -9.15
CA SER A 487 20.60 -20.43 -9.91
C SER A 487 20.23 -20.02 -11.34
N SER A 488 20.55 -18.81 -11.82
CA SER A 488 20.14 -18.30 -13.14
C SER A 488 18.62 -18.13 -13.35
N ILE A 489 17.84 -18.11 -12.28
CA ILE A 489 16.42 -17.74 -12.32
C ILE A 489 16.32 -16.20 -12.39
N PRO A 490 15.58 -15.63 -13.36
CA PRO A 490 15.42 -14.18 -13.48
C PRO A 490 14.79 -13.59 -12.21
N THR A 491 15.39 -12.56 -11.64
CA THR A 491 14.86 -11.84 -10.46
C THR A 491 14.21 -10.51 -10.79
N ALA A 492 14.52 -9.94 -11.96
CA ALA A 492 13.90 -8.71 -12.43
C ALA A 492 12.38 -8.86 -12.46
N GLY A 493 11.66 -8.02 -11.71
CA GLY A 493 10.20 -8.06 -11.63
C GLY A 493 9.61 -9.31 -10.96
N LEU A 494 10.40 -10.14 -10.29
CA LEU A 494 9.90 -11.27 -9.49
C LEU A 494 9.28 -10.73 -8.19
N VAL A 495 8.01 -11.04 -7.93
CA VAL A 495 7.21 -10.41 -6.85
C VAL A 495 6.50 -11.39 -5.92
N GLY A 496 6.49 -12.68 -6.26
CA GLY A 496 5.95 -13.74 -5.41
C GLY A 496 6.52 -15.10 -5.81
N PHE A 497 6.67 -15.98 -4.82
CA PHE A 497 7.18 -17.33 -5.02
C PHE A 497 6.48 -18.32 -4.06
N LEU A 498 5.57 -19.15 -4.56
CA LEU A 498 4.93 -20.19 -3.74
C LEU A 498 5.75 -21.48 -3.80
N SER A 499 6.28 -21.91 -2.66
CA SER A 499 7.03 -23.16 -2.53
C SER A 499 6.76 -23.81 -1.18
N ASN A 500 6.99 -23.09 -0.09
CA ASN A 500 6.84 -23.65 1.24
C ASN A 500 5.36 -23.80 1.65
N THR A 501 5.07 -24.66 2.62
CA THR A 501 3.70 -25.01 3.03
C THR A 501 3.60 -25.17 4.54
N THR A 502 2.48 -24.75 5.12
CA THR A 502 2.22 -24.92 6.56
C THR A 502 2.05 -26.38 6.95
N SER A 503 2.08 -26.67 8.26
CA SER A 503 1.75 -27.99 8.81
C SER A 503 0.28 -28.38 8.59
N SER A 504 -0.62 -27.41 8.69
CA SER A 504 -2.06 -27.54 8.44
C SER A 504 -2.40 -28.04 7.02
N GLY A 505 -1.54 -27.73 6.04
CA GLY A 505 -1.75 -28.06 4.62
C GLY A 505 -2.81 -27.21 3.93
N ASP A 506 -3.33 -26.16 4.58
CA ASP A 506 -4.33 -25.25 4.03
C ASP A 506 -3.75 -23.95 3.44
N THR A 507 -2.43 -23.74 3.58
CA THR A 507 -1.76 -22.51 3.16
C THR A 507 -0.51 -22.82 2.35
N TRP A 508 -0.44 -22.25 1.15
CA TRP A 508 0.77 -22.24 0.31
C TRP A 508 1.49 -20.92 0.53
N ILE A 509 2.68 -20.99 1.13
CA ILE A 509 3.41 -19.84 1.61
C ILE A 509 4.16 -19.18 0.46
N ASP A 510 4.01 -17.86 0.36
CA ASP A 510 4.88 -17.04 -0.46
C ASP A 510 6.20 -16.80 0.25
N GLY A 511 7.31 -17.22 -0.37
CA GLY A 511 8.66 -17.08 0.15
C GLY A 511 9.05 -15.63 0.40
N TYR A 512 8.53 -14.68 -0.39
CA TYR A 512 8.73 -13.25 -0.14
C TYR A 512 7.85 -12.69 0.98
N ARG A 513 6.97 -13.50 1.57
CA ARG A 513 6.04 -13.12 2.65
C ARG A 513 5.09 -11.98 2.26
N CYS A 514 4.86 -11.77 0.97
CA CYS A 514 3.97 -10.72 0.51
C CYS A 514 2.51 -11.19 0.59
N MET A 515 2.19 -12.33 0.00
CA MET A 515 0.82 -12.86 -0.01
C MET A 515 0.79 -14.38 -0.18
N ASN A 516 0.23 -15.10 0.77
CA ASN A 516 0.07 -16.56 0.67
C ASN A 516 -1.14 -16.94 -0.21
N ALA A 517 -1.13 -18.16 -0.74
CA ALA A 517 -2.31 -18.77 -1.34
C ALA A 517 -3.04 -19.68 -0.34
N THR A 518 -4.35 -19.80 -0.51
CA THR A 518 -5.20 -20.71 0.27
C THR A 518 -5.39 -22.00 -0.49
N VAL A 519 -5.40 -23.12 0.22
CA VAL A 519 -5.47 -24.47 -0.35
C VAL A 519 -6.66 -25.20 0.24
N THR A 520 -7.36 -25.95 -0.59
CA THR A 520 -8.54 -26.71 -0.20
C THR A 520 -8.45 -28.11 -0.80
N LYS A 521 -8.56 -29.14 0.05
CA LYS A 521 -8.59 -30.57 -0.34
C LYS A 521 -7.41 -31.02 -1.21
N ALA A 522 -6.20 -30.50 -0.99
CA ALA A 522 -5.00 -30.93 -1.70
C ALA A 522 -4.01 -31.60 -0.75
N ALA A 523 -3.22 -32.56 -1.24
CA ALA A 523 -2.18 -33.20 -0.46
C ALA A 523 -0.87 -32.41 -0.61
N LYS A 524 -0.25 -32.06 0.51
CA LYS A 524 1.06 -31.39 0.53
C LYS A 524 2.13 -32.29 -0.09
N VAL A 525 2.97 -31.71 -0.94
CA VAL A 525 4.22 -32.30 -1.42
C VAL A 525 5.36 -31.33 -1.18
N GLU A 526 6.60 -31.74 -1.47
CA GLU A 526 7.72 -30.82 -1.47
C GLU A 526 7.48 -29.67 -2.47
N ASN A 527 7.71 -28.44 -2.04
CA ASN A 527 7.53 -27.21 -2.83
C ASN A 527 6.14 -26.97 -3.46
N GLY A 528 5.09 -27.69 -3.03
CA GLY A 528 3.75 -27.45 -3.54
C GLY A 528 2.69 -28.44 -3.11
N PHE A 529 1.74 -28.71 -4.01
CA PHE A 529 0.55 -29.51 -3.72
C PHE A 529 0.16 -30.45 -4.85
N LYS A 530 -0.33 -31.62 -4.45
CA LYS A 530 -0.99 -32.60 -5.29
C LYS A 530 -2.51 -32.45 -5.19
N PHE A 531 -3.13 -32.13 -6.31
CA PHE A 531 -4.57 -31.92 -6.43
C PHE A 531 -5.24 -33.20 -6.92
N THR A 532 -6.12 -33.77 -6.11
CA THR A 532 -6.81 -35.04 -6.41
C THR A 532 -8.31 -34.86 -6.35
N GLY A 533 -8.96 -35.06 -7.50
CA GLY A 533 -10.42 -35.04 -7.63
C GLY A 533 -11.10 -33.67 -7.41
N PRO A 534 -12.44 -33.67 -7.33
CA PRO A 534 -13.27 -32.47 -7.38
C PRO A 534 -13.12 -31.58 -6.13
N GLY A 535 -12.98 -30.28 -6.37
CA GLY A 535 -12.85 -29.27 -5.33
C GLY A 535 -11.44 -29.18 -4.72
N SER A 536 -10.49 -29.98 -5.20
CA SER A 536 -9.07 -29.85 -4.87
C SER A 536 -8.47 -28.67 -5.63
N ARG A 537 -8.12 -27.59 -4.92
CA ARG A 537 -7.60 -26.37 -5.55
C ARG A 537 -6.74 -25.54 -4.61
N ALA A 538 -5.90 -24.70 -5.20
CA ALA A 538 -5.31 -23.55 -4.50
C ALA A 538 -5.77 -22.24 -5.17
N THR A 539 -5.94 -21.20 -4.36
CA THR A 539 -6.36 -19.86 -4.78
C THR A 539 -5.35 -18.85 -4.24
N TRP A 540 -4.63 -18.19 -5.14
CA TRP A 540 -3.69 -17.12 -4.80
C TRP A 540 -4.34 -15.75 -5.06
N PRO A 541 -4.79 -15.04 -4.01
CA PRO A 541 -5.47 -13.76 -4.18
C PRO A 541 -4.51 -12.68 -4.69
N VAL A 542 -4.90 -11.99 -5.76
CA VAL A 542 -4.13 -10.87 -6.35
C VAL A 542 -4.80 -9.52 -6.15
N ASN A 543 -6.15 -9.50 -6.14
CA ASN A 543 -6.95 -8.36 -5.70
C ASN A 543 -8.20 -8.84 -4.94
N SER A 544 -8.42 -8.34 -3.74
CA SER A 544 -9.69 -8.52 -3.02
C SER A 544 -10.64 -7.35 -3.29
N ARG A 545 -11.94 -7.51 -2.99
CA ARG A 545 -12.95 -6.44 -3.12
C ARG A 545 -12.80 -5.38 -2.03
N TRP A 546 -11.89 -5.60 -1.10
CA TRP A 546 -11.90 -5.01 0.22
C TRP A 546 -10.68 -4.09 0.40
N ASP A 547 -10.63 -3.10 -0.48
CA ASP A 547 -9.79 -1.89 -0.47
C ASP A 547 -8.29 -1.98 -0.76
N ILE A 548 -7.68 -3.16 -0.91
CA ILE A 548 -6.24 -3.23 -1.25
C ILE A 548 -5.92 -4.15 -2.43
N LYS A 549 -5.18 -3.58 -3.37
CA LYS A 549 -4.72 -4.20 -4.62
C LYS A 549 -3.23 -4.49 -4.57
N GLN A 550 -2.82 -5.43 -3.72
CA GLN A 550 -1.40 -5.71 -3.53
C GLN A 550 -0.69 -6.04 -4.85
N TYR A 551 -1.37 -6.76 -5.75
CA TYR A 551 -0.85 -7.13 -7.07
C TYR A 551 -1.63 -6.50 -8.24
N GLY A 552 -2.07 -5.24 -8.12
CA GLY A 552 -2.83 -4.53 -9.16
C GLY A 552 -2.16 -4.48 -10.55
N PHE A 553 -0.84 -4.73 -10.66
CA PHE A 553 -0.15 -4.87 -11.94
C PHE A 553 -0.70 -6.01 -12.82
N VAL A 554 -1.34 -7.05 -12.24
CA VAL A 554 -1.81 -8.22 -13.00
C VAL A 554 -2.90 -7.86 -14.02
N ASP A 555 -3.58 -6.73 -13.86
CA ASP A 555 -4.54 -6.24 -14.85
C ASP A 555 -3.84 -5.79 -16.15
N TYR A 556 -2.55 -5.48 -16.09
CA TYR A 556 -1.77 -4.95 -17.21
C TYR A 556 -0.71 -5.95 -17.70
N ASN A 557 0.20 -6.34 -16.81
CA ASN A 557 1.36 -7.14 -17.16
C ASN A 557 1.66 -8.14 -16.06
N PHE A 558 1.72 -9.42 -16.39
CA PHE A 558 2.27 -10.43 -15.51
C PHE A 558 2.81 -11.62 -16.29
N THR A 559 3.69 -12.38 -15.64
CA THR A 559 3.96 -13.77 -16.01
C THR A 559 3.83 -14.60 -14.75
N ILE A 560 3.04 -15.67 -14.79
CA ILE A 560 3.01 -16.69 -13.74
C ILE A 560 3.55 -17.98 -14.33
N VAL A 561 4.50 -18.60 -13.65
CA VAL A 561 5.18 -19.84 -14.04
C VAL A 561 4.99 -20.86 -12.92
N ALA A 562 4.74 -22.12 -13.26
CA ALA A 562 4.69 -23.22 -12.31
C ALA A 562 5.25 -24.49 -12.94
N MET A 563 5.77 -25.39 -12.11
CA MET A 563 6.07 -26.76 -12.52
C MET A 563 4.82 -27.61 -12.30
N ALA A 564 4.49 -28.46 -13.27
CA ALA A 564 3.28 -29.25 -13.24
C ALA A 564 3.50 -30.66 -13.78
N THR A 565 3.04 -31.65 -13.02
CA THR A 565 3.09 -33.07 -13.40
C THR A 565 1.68 -33.64 -13.33
N ILE A 566 1.18 -34.14 -14.46
CA ILE A 566 -0.13 -34.78 -14.54
C ILE A 566 0.08 -36.27 -14.32
N HIS A 567 -0.59 -36.88 -13.34
CA HIS A 567 -0.39 -38.29 -12.98
C HIS A 567 -1.42 -39.22 -13.61
N GLN A 568 -2.62 -38.72 -13.88
CA GLN A 568 -3.72 -39.51 -14.43
C GLN A 568 -4.42 -38.81 -15.57
N VAL A 569 -4.91 -39.60 -16.53
CA VAL A 569 -5.73 -39.11 -17.64
C VAL A 569 -7.10 -38.72 -17.10
N PRO A 570 -7.49 -37.43 -17.19
CA PRO A 570 -8.80 -37.02 -16.68
C PRO A 570 -9.90 -37.48 -17.65
N SER A 571 -11.10 -37.75 -17.13
CA SER A 571 -12.26 -38.07 -17.97
C SER A 571 -12.76 -36.86 -18.76
N GLU A 572 -12.62 -35.67 -18.20
CA GLU A 572 -13.07 -34.40 -18.78
C GLU A 572 -11.96 -33.34 -18.76
N SER A 573 -12.15 -32.29 -19.56
CA SER A 573 -11.26 -31.12 -19.60
C SER A 573 -11.06 -30.52 -18.21
N THR A 574 -9.85 -30.63 -17.67
CA THR A 574 -9.54 -30.28 -16.29
C THR A 574 -8.64 -29.03 -16.24
N PRO A 575 -9.00 -28.00 -15.45
CA PRO A 575 -8.14 -26.83 -15.23
C PRO A 575 -6.85 -27.20 -14.50
N LEU A 576 -5.72 -26.65 -14.97
CA LEU A 576 -4.41 -26.82 -14.34
C LEU A 576 -3.96 -25.55 -13.62
N LEU A 577 -3.90 -24.44 -14.38
CA LEU A 577 -3.46 -23.12 -13.93
C LEU A 577 -4.27 -22.05 -14.68
N GLY A 578 -4.71 -21.01 -13.98
CA GLY A 578 -5.36 -19.88 -14.64
C GLY A 578 -5.49 -18.63 -13.79
N ALA A 579 -5.90 -17.54 -14.44
CA ALA A 579 -6.15 -16.25 -13.83
C ALA A 579 -7.62 -15.87 -14.02
N SER A 580 -8.28 -15.55 -12.90
CA SER A 580 -9.73 -15.31 -12.87
C SER A 580 -10.09 -13.88 -12.49
N LEU A 581 -11.00 -13.29 -13.27
CA LEU A 581 -11.70 -12.05 -12.96
C LEU A 581 -12.71 -12.22 -11.83
N ARG A 582 -12.99 -11.12 -11.14
CA ARG A 582 -14.11 -11.04 -10.19
C ARG A 582 -15.45 -11.15 -10.91
N GLY A 583 -16.35 -12.02 -10.45
CA GLY A 583 -17.73 -12.13 -10.93
C GLY A 583 -18.21 -13.58 -11.08
N ASN A 584 -19.35 -13.79 -11.76
CA ASN A 584 -20.09 -15.06 -11.68
C ASN A 584 -19.94 -15.96 -12.93
N LYS A 585 -19.62 -15.42 -14.13
CA LYS A 585 -19.75 -16.20 -15.39
C LYS A 585 -18.65 -16.03 -16.44
N ARG A 586 -17.89 -14.94 -16.43
CA ARG A 586 -16.66 -14.77 -17.24
C ARG A 586 -15.43 -14.70 -16.34
N THR A 587 -15.36 -15.66 -15.42
CA THR A 587 -14.33 -15.65 -14.37
C THR A 587 -12.98 -15.99 -14.98
N LYS A 588 -12.84 -17.06 -15.74
CA LYS A 588 -11.54 -17.54 -16.23
C LYS A 588 -11.09 -16.80 -17.50
N LEU A 589 -10.24 -15.79 -17.34
CA LEU A 589 -9.85 -14.92 -18.44
C LEU A 589 -8.68 -15.48 -19.26
N ILE A 590 -7.69 -16.07 -18.60
CA ILE A 590 -6.59 -16.79 -19.23
C ILE A 590 -6.26 -18.04 -18.42
N GLY A 591 -6.00 -19.16 -19.08
CA GLY A 591 -5.61 -20.39 -18.37
C GLY A 591 -5.20 -21.52 -19.29
N LEU A 592 -4.68 -22.58 -18.66
CA LEU A 592 -4.30 -23.84 -19.27
C LEU A 592 -5.10 -24.97 -18.63
N SER A 593 -5.63 -25.84 -19.47
CA SER A 593 -6.34 -27.06 -19.09
C SER A 593 -5.78 -28.25 -19.88
N TYR A 594 -6.05 -29.45 -19.40
CA TYR A 594 -5.64 -30.70 -20.04
C TYR A 594 -6.84 -31.63 -20.17
N GLY A 595 -6.99 -32.26 -21.34
CA GLY A 595 -8.12 -33.13 -21.64
C GLY A 595 -7.73 -34.59 -21.86
N ALA A 596 -8.71 -35.49 -21.80
CA ALA A 596 -8.58 -36.94 -21.96
C ALA A 596 -7.82 -37.38 -23.24
N GLY A 597 -7.86 -36.55 -24.29
CA GLY A 597 -7.18 -36.82 -25.56
C GLY A 597 -5.67 -36.58 -25.56
N GLY A 598 -5.04 -36.34 -24.41
CA GLY A 598 -3.60 -36.06 -24.31
C GLY A 598 -3.19 -34.75 -24.97
N LYS A 599 -4.12 -33.78 -25.10
CA LYS A 599 -3.88 -32.46 -25.70
C LYS A 599 -4.07 -31.34 -24.68
N TRP A 600 -3.26 -30.30 -24.83
CA TRP A 600 -3.41 -29.07 -24.08
C TRP A 600 -4.58 -28.24 -24.61
N GLU A 601 -5.26 -27.55 -23.70
CA GLU A 601 -6.39 -26.69 -23.98
C GLU A 601 -6.14 -25.31 -23.39
N THR A 602 -6.13 -24.28 -24.25
CA THR A 602 -6.04 -22.90 -23.77
C THR A 602 -7.42 -22.36 -23.45
N VAL A 603 -7.49 -21.57 -22.37
CA VAL A 603 -8.70 -20.86 -21.95
C VAL A 603 -8.46 -19.37 -22.16
N TYR A 604 -9.30 -18.73 -22.97
CA TYR A 604 -9.26 -17.29 -23.21
C TYR A 604 -10.69 -16.71 -23.16
N ASP A 605 -10.92 -15.73 -22.29
CA ASP A 605 -12.26 -15.14 -22.02
C ASP A 605 -13.36 -16.21 -21.84
N GLY A 606 -13.07 -17.21 -21.01
CA GLY A 606 -13.96 -18.35 -20.74
C GLY A 606 -14.09 -19.38 -21.88
N THR A 607 -13.52 -19.12 -23.05
CA THR A 607 -13.57 -20.03 -24.20
C THR A 607 -12.39 -20.99 -24.17
N LYS A 608 -12.67 -22.29 -24.12
CA LYS A 608 -11.66 -23.35 -24.21
C LYS A 608 -11.41 -23.72 -25.67
N THR A 609 -10.13 -23.86 -26.05
CA THR A 609 -9.73 -24.31 -27.40
C THR A 609 -8.67 -25.39 -27.29
N VAL A 610 -8.90 -26.55 -27.91
CA VAL A 610 -7.92 -27.63 -28.02
C VAL A 610 -6.79 -27.18 -28.97
N GLN A 611 -5.55 -27.22 -28.49
CA GLN A 611 -4.37 -26.77 -29.24
C GLN A 611 -3.48 -27.94 -29.68
N GLY A 612 -2.42 -27.63 -30.44
CA GLY A 612 -1.56 -28.64 -31.09
C GLY A 612 -0.59 -29.39 -30.16
N GLY A 613 -0.33 -28.89 -28.94
CA GLY A 613 0.61 -29.52 -28.01
C GLY A 613 -0.01 -30.73 -27.31
N THR A 614 0.77 -31.81 -27.17
CA THR A 614 0.39 -33.01 -26.42
C THR A 614 1.01 -33.00 -25.02
N TRP A 615 0.40 -33.76 -24.12
CA TRP A 615 0.92 -34.07 -22.80
C TRP A 615 0.79 -35.56 -22.52
N GLU A 616 1.64 -36.06 -21.63
CA GLU A 616 1.70 -37.46 -21.21
C GLU A 616 1.75 -37.55 -19.67
N PRO A 617 1.10 -38.56 -19.06
CA PRO A 617 1.15 -38.76 -17.61
C PRO A 617 2.57 -39.04 -17.09
N GLY A 618 2.87 -38.58 -15.88
CA GLY A 618 4.14 -38.79 -15.18
C GLY A 618 5.28 -37.89 -15.64
N ARG A 619 5.10 -37.12 -16.72
CA ARG A 619 6.07 -36.12 -17.17
C ARG A 619 5.82 -34.78 -16.50
N GLU A 620 6.90 -34.15 -16.07
CA GLU A 620 6.91 -32.77 -15.59
C GLU A 620 6.98 -31.76 -16.74
N TYR A 621 6.22 -30.68 -16.60
CA TYR A 621 6.16 -29.56 -17.53
C TYR A 621 6.35 -28.25 -16.80
N GLN A 622 7.10 -27.34 -17.41
CA GLN A 622 6.97 -25.93 -17.04
C GLN A 622 5.75 -25.36 -17.74
N VAL A 623 4.81 -24.79 -16.99
CA VAL A 623 3.65 -24.08 -17.53
C VAL A 623 3.71 -22.60 -17.19
N ALA A 624 3.39 -21.73 -18.14
CA ALA A 624 3.35 -20.30 -17.90
C ALA A 624 2.16 -19.61 -18.56
N LEU A 625 1.56 -18.67 -17.85
CA LEU A 625 0.56 -17.73 -18.38
C LEU A 625 1.15 -16.33 -18.36
N MET A 626 0.93 -15.59 -19.43
CA MET A 626 1.47 -14.24 -19.58
C MET A 626 0.41 -13.30 -20.12
N LEU A 627 0.28 -12.15 -19.49
CA LEU A 627 -0.47 -11.01 -20.00
C LEU A 627 0.49 -9.88 -20.30
N GLN A 628 0.37 -9.31 -21.49
CA GLN A 628 1.14 -8.15 -21.93
C GLN A 628 0.22 -7.03 -22.41
N ASP A 629 0.55 -5.79 -22.04
CA ASP A 629 -0.15 -4.56 -22.42
C ASP A 629 -1.65 -4.56 -22.08
N GLY A 630 -2.04 -5.34 -21.07
CA GLY A 630 -3.41 -5.46 -20.56
C GLY A 630 -4.35 -6.33 -21.39
N ASN A 631 -3.97 -6.72 -22.62
CA ASN A 631 -4.87 -7.44 -23.52
C ASN A 631 -4.24 -8.58 -24.34
N LYS A 632 -2.91 -8.74 -24.38
CA LYS A 632 -2.29 -9.83 -25.13
C LYS A 632 -2.03 -11.02 -24.20
N GLY A 633 -2.80 -12.09 -24.36
CA GLY A 633 -2.70 -13.30 -23.56
C GLY A 633 -1.88 -14.40 -24.26
N PHE A 634 -0.92 -14.98 -23.54
CA PHE A 634 -0.07 -16.07 -24.01
C PHE A 634 -0.03 -17.21 -23.00
N VAL A 635 0.01 -18.45 -23.50
CA VAL A 635 0.14 -19.66 -22.71
C VAL A 635 1.32 -20.46 -23.24
N TYR A 636 2.27 -20.78 -22.37
CA TYR A 636 3.47 -21.53 -22.72
C TYR A 636 3.54 -22.84 -21.94
N VAL A 637 4.06 -23.88 -22.60
CA VAL A 637 4.47 -25.15 -22.01
C VAL A 637 5.92 -25.41 -22.45
N ASP A 638 6.83 -25.62 -21.50
CA ASP A 638 8.27 -25.83 -21.75
C ASP A 638 8.91 -24.70 -22.60
N GLY A 639 8.48 -23.46 -22.36
CA GLY A 639 8.90 -22.30 -23.15
C GLY A 639 8.40 -22.28 -24.59
N VAL A 640 7.49 -23.19 -24.98
CA VAL A 640 6.85 -23.26 -26.30
C VAL A 640 5.42 -22.74 -26.20
N LEU A 641 5.04 -21.84 -27.11
CA LEU A 641 3.69 -21.27 -27.14
C LEU A 641 2.66 -22.36 -27.47
N VAL A 642 1.62 -22.49 -26.64
CA VAL A 642 0.51 -23.41 -26.85
C VAL A 642 -0.57 -22.70 -27.64
N GLY A 643 -0.68 -23.04 -28.92
CA GLY A 643 -1.65 -22.42 -29.81
C GLY A 643 -1.24 -21.02 -30.26
N ASN A 644 -2.25 -20.17 -30.49
CA ASN A 644 -2.04 -18.78 -30.91
C ASN A 644 -2.25 -17.83 -29.72
N PRO A 645 -1.55 -16.68 -29.69
CA PRO A 645 -1.86 -15.61 -28.75
C PRO A 645 -3.31 -15.14 -28.89
N ALA A 646 -3.92 -14.74 -27.79
CA ALA A 646 -5.29 -14.21 -27.80
C ALA A 646 -5.32 -12.73 -27.45
N MET A 647 -6.25 -12.01 -28.09
CA MET A 647 -6.62 -10.65 -27.72
C MET A 647 -7.76 -10.73 -26.70
N LEU A 648 -7.44 -10.44 -25.46
CA LEU A 648 -8.36 -10.36 -24.33
C LEU A 648 -8.96 -8.95 -24.23
N PRO A 649 -10.15 -8.77 -23.64
CA PRO A 649 -10.68 -7.43 -23.38
C PRO A 649 -9.69 -6.60 -22.55
N THR A 650 -9.56 -5.29 -22.77
CA THR A 650 -8.68 -4.43 -21.95
C THR A 650 -9.23 -4.25 -20.52
N PRO A 651 -8.44 -3.77 -19.54
CA PRO A 651 -8.96 -3.46 -18.20
C PRO A 651 -10.19 -2.54 -18.20
N GLU A 652 -10.26 -1.61 -19.14
CA GLU A 652 -11.39 -0.70 -19.32
C GLU A 652 -12.62 -1.41 -19.91
N GLU A 653 -12.42 -2.37 -20.82
CA GLU A 653 -13.50 -3.15 -21.43
C GLU A 653 -14.05 -4.24 -20.51
N ARG A 654 -13.23 -4.78 -19.61
CA ARG A 654 -13.65 -5.83 -18.66
C ARG A 654 -14.62 -5.32 -17.62
N TRP A 655 -14.53 -4.04 -17.24
CA TRP A 655 -15.21 -3.43 -16.08
C TRP A 655 -14.95 -4.12 -14.73
N THR A 656 -14.13 -5.16 -14.73
CA THR A 656 -13.79 -5.99 -13.58
C THR A 656 -12.32 -6.35 -13.66
N GLU A 657 -11.73 -6.61 -12.51
CA GLU A 657 -10.29 -6.80 -12.32
C GLU A 657 -10.00 -8.28 -12.02
N PHE A 658 -8.75 -8.70 -12.23
CA PHE A 658 -8.32 -10.02 -11.76
C PHE A 658 -8.52 -10.10 -10.25
N SER A 659 -8.99 -11.25 -9.78
CA SER A 659 -9.24 -11.52 -8.36
C SER A 659 -8.22 -12.49 -7.78
N HIS A 660 -7.92 -13.57 -8.49
CA HIS A 660 -7.00 -14.61 -8.04
C HIS A 660 -6.40 -15.39 -9.21
N PHE A 661 -5.25 -16.00 -8.97
CA PHE A 661 -4.81 -17.18 -9.73
C PHE A 661 -5.38 -18.43 -9.08
N TYR A 662 -5.75 -19.41 -9.89
CA TYR A 662 -6.21 -20.71 -9.43
C TYR A 662 -5.28 -21.83 -9.93
N PHE A 663 -5.07 -22.83 -9.07
CA PHE A 663 -4.26 -24.01 -9.33
C PHE A 663 -5.14 -25.24 -9.05
N GLY A 664 -5.10 -26.23 -9.93
CA GLY A 664 -5.97 -27.40 -9.84
C GLY A 664 -7.42 -27.17 -10.27
N GLY A 665 -8.25 -28.19 -10.06
CA GLY A 665 -9.55 -28.35 -10.72
C GLY A 665 -10.74 -28.27 -9.78
N ASP A 666 -11.25 -27.05 -9.52
CA ASP A 666 -12.55 -26.85 -8.87
C ASP A 666 -13.71 -27.50 -9.66
N GLU A 667 -13.56 -27.51 -11.00
CA GLU A 667 -14.48 -28.12 -11.97
C GLU A 667 -13.97 -29.47 -12.50
N GLY A 668 -12.97 -30.08 -11.84
CA GLY A 668 -12.40 -31.36 -12.27
C GLY A 668 -13.29 -32.56 -11.93
N ASP A 669 -13.21 -33.60 -12.74
CA ASP A 669 -13.77 -34.92 -12.40
C ASP A 669 -12.91 -35.60 -11.32
N SER A 670 -13.49 -36.58 -10.63
CA SER A 670 -12.87 -37.51 -9.68
C SER A 670 -11.57 -38.15 -10.15
N GLY A 671 -11.36 -38.31 -11.47
CA GLY A 671 -10.14 -38.87 -12.05
C GLY A 671 -8.98 -37.89 -12.27
N SER A 672 -9.15 -36.58 -11.98
CA SER A 672 -8.04 -35.64 -12.14
C SER A 672 -6.99 -35.81 -11.04
N ASP A 673 -5.74 -36.00 -11.45
CA ASP A 673 -4.59 -36.08 -10.54
C ASP A 673 -3.42 -35.29 -11.15
N ALA A 674 -3.08 -34.16 -10.54
CA ALA A 674 -1.94 -33.33 -10.95
C ALA A 674 -1.23 -32.70 -9.74
N THR A 675 0.09 -32.62 -9.81
CA THR A 675 0.94 -31.89 -8.86
C THR A 675 1.35 -30.56 -9.47
N LEU A 676 1.30 -29.47 -8.69
CA LEU A 676 1.97 -28.22 -9.04
C LEU A 676 2.94 -27.82 -7.92
N THR A 677 4.15 -27.40 -8.32
CA THR A 677 5.21 -26.91 -7.45
C THR A 677 5.85 -25.64 -8.01
N ASP A 678 6.66 -24.97 -7.18
CA ASP A 678 7.58 -23.90 -7.58
C ASP A 678 6.91 -22.81 -8.44
N VAL A 679 5.95 -22.10 -7.85
CA VAL A 679 5.17 -21.08 -8.57
C VAL A 679 5.85 -19.73 -8.47
N PHE A 680 6.24 -19.14 -9.60
CA PHE A 680 6.84 -17.81 -9.69
C PHE A 680 5.86 -16.80 -10.29
N LEU A 681 5.71 -15.65 -9.64
CA LEU A 681 4.92 -14.53 -10.16
C LEU A 681 5.80 -13.33 -10.48
N TYR A 682 5.71 -12.85 -11.71
CA TYR A 682 6.41 -11.67 -12.21
C TYR A 682 5.44 -10.55 -12.57
N ASN A 683 5.82 -9.30 -12.28
CA ASN A 683 5.08 -8.09 -12.66
C ASN A 683 5.35 -7.60 -14.10
N ARG A 684 5.92 -8.46 -14.94
CA ARG A 684 6.25 -8.18 -16.34
C ARG A 684 6.16 -9.45 -17.22
N PRO A 685 6.07 -9.29 -18.55
CA PRO A 685 6.29 -10.37 -19.49
C PRO A 685 7.72 -10.93 -19.41
N LEU A 686 7.87 -12.26 -19.47
CA LEU A 686 9.16 -12.93 -19.67
C LEU A 686 9.44 -13.20 -21.14
N SER A 687 10.71 -13.17 -21.53
CA SER A 687 11.13 -13.70 -22.82
C SER A 687 11.11 -15.24 -22.82
N VAL A 688 11.07 -15.84 -24.02
CA VAL A 688 11.18 -17.30 -24.16
C VAL A 688 12.51 -17.83 -23.59
N GLY A 689 13.59 -17.05 -23.70
CA GLY A 689 14.88 -17.39 -23.10
C GLY A 689 14.80 -17.46 -21.57
N GLU A 690 14.13 -16.49 -20.94
CA GLU A 690 13.90 -16.47 -19.49
C GLU A 690 13.05 -17.64 -19.01
N LEU A 691 11.99 -18.01 -19.74
CA LEU A 691 11.20 -19.20 -19.42
C LEU A 691 12.08 -20.47 -19.47
N LYS A 692 12.89 -20.64 -20.51
CA LYS A 692 13.78 -21.80 -20.62
C LYS A 692 14.82 -21.87 -19.49
N MET A 693 15.36 -20.72 -19.06
CA MET A 693 16.29 -20.69 -17.92
C MET A 693 15.65 -21.24 -16.65
N ILE A 694 14.39 -20.87 -16.34
CA ILE A 694 13.68 -21.42 -15.18
C ILE A 694 13.54 -22.95 -15.29
N LYS A 695 13.19 -23.46 -16.47
CA LYS A 695 13.04 -24.90 -16.70
C LYS A 695 14.35 -25.66 -16.49
N GLU A 696 15.44 -25.19 -17.07
CA GLU A 696 16.75 -25.84 -16.98
C GLU A 696 17.27 -25.96 -15.53
N VAL A 697 16.82 -25.08 -14.65
CA VAL A 697 17.19 -25.07 -13.23
C VAL A 697 16.39 -26.13 -12.47
N GLU A 698 15.09 -26.21 -12.70
CA GLU A 698 14.23 -27.22 -12.08
C GLU A 698 14.62 -28.64 -12.56
N ASP A 699 14.91 -28.83 -13.85
CA ASP A 699 15.40 -30.11 -14.41
C ASP A 699 16.73 -30.57 -13.76
N LYS A 700 17.55 -29.65 -13.22
CA LYS A 700 18.80 -29.97 -12.52
C LYS A 700 18.58 -30.35 -11.06
N LYS A 701 17.59 -29.76 -10.38
CA LYS A 701 17.25 -30.13 -9.00
C LYS A 701 16.86 -31.60 -8.92
N GLU A 702 16.04 -32.06 -9.86
CA GLU A 702 15.56 -33.46 -9.91
C GLU A 702 16.71 -34.46 -10.10
N LYS A 703 17.66 -34.17 -11.02
CA LYS A 703 18.84 -35.02 -11.24
C LYS A 703 19.78 -35.04 -10.03
N GLY A 704 19.89 -33.93 -9.31
CA GLY A 704 20.71 -33.83 -8.11
C GLY A 704 20.13 -34.56 -6.90
N SER A 705 18.80 -34.67 -6.79
CA SER A 705 18.15 -35.41 -5.70
C SER A 705 18.13 -36.93 -5.90
N GLY A 706 18.35 -37.43 -7.12
CA GLY A 706 18.22 -38.86 -7.43
C GLY A 706 19.49 -39.71 -7.31
N ASP A 707 20.68 -39.11 -7.20
CA ASP A 707 21.94 -39.85 -7.40
C ASP A 707 22.55 -40.47 -6.11
N SER A 708 21.84 -40.48 -4.98
CA SER A 708 22.39 -41.06 -3.73
C SER A 708 22.02 -42.51 -3.43
N GLU A 709 21.22 -43.18 -4.25
CA GLU A 709 20.89 -44.60 -4.03
C GLU A 709 21.07 -45.41 -5.32
N ASP A 710 21.69 -46.59 -5.17
CA ASP A 710 21.74 -47.68 -6.15
C ASP A 710 22.76 -47.60 -7.32
N LYS A 711 24.05 -47.66 -6.97
CA LYS A 711 25.03 -48.39 -7.79
C LYS A 711 25.56 -49.62 -7.05
N LYS A 712 24.71 -50.65 -6.97
CA LYS A 712 25.09 -52.04 -6.71
C LYS A 712 24.53 -52.91 -7.83
N GLU A 713 25.29 -53.09 -8.90
CA GLU A 713 25.23 -54.22 -9.83
C GLU A 713 26.51 -54.13 -10.66
N SER A 714 27.55 -54.92 -10.34
CA SER A 714 27.80 -56.27 -10.86
C SER A 714 27.87 -56.33 -12.38
N GLY A 715 29.08 -56.59 -12.90
CA GLY A 715 29.29 -56.77 -14.33
C GLY A 715 30.76 -56.86 -14.68
N ASP A 716 31.42 -57.93 -14.21
CA ASP A 716 32.68 -58.44 -14.74
C ASP A 716 32.61 -58.60 -16.27
N SER A 717 33.61 -58.09 -16.98
CA SER A 717 34.26 -58.82 -18.08
C SER A 717 35.52 -58.09 -18.56
N GLU A 718 36.62 -58.60 -18.03
CA GLU A 718 37.96 -58.79 -18.61
C GLU A 718 38.26 -58.35 -20.06
N ASP A 719 39.41 -57.66 -20.14
CA ASP A 719 40.56 -57.96 -20.99
C ASP A 719 40.47 -57.87 -22.54
N LYS A 720 41.17 -56.85 -23.05
CA LYS A 720 42.21 -56.92 -24.11
C LYS A 720 42.92 -55.56 -24.17
N LYS A 721 44.11 -55.38 -23.59
CA LYS A 721 45.48 -55.72 -24.05
C LYS A 721 45.89 -55.13 -25.41
N GLU A 722 47.16 -54.71 -25.42
CA GLU A 722 48.04 -54.28 -26.53
C GLU A 722 47.97 -52.78 -26.90
N SER A 723 48.92 -51.92 -26.52
CA SER A 723 50.40 -51.84 -26.72
C SER A 723 50.76 -50.94 -27.90
N GLY A 724 51.67 -49.99 -27.66
CA GLY A 724 52.15 -48.99 -28.62
C GLY A 724 52.59 -47.72 -27.88
N ASP A 725 53.61 -47.76 -27.02
CA ASP A 725 55.05 -47.65 -27.30
C ASP A 725 55.54 -46.30 -27.85
N SER A 726 56.65 -45.85 -27.25
CA SER A 726 57.63 -44.82 -27.67
C SER A 726 57.18 -43.35 -27.63
N GLU A 727 57.61 -42.58 -26.64
CA GLU A 727 58.95 -41.99 -26.41
C GLU A 727 59.11 -40.59 -27.04
N ASP A 728 59.41 -39.66 -26.14
CA ASP A 728 60.36 -38.56 -26.29
C ASP A 728 60.09 -37.46 -27.34
N LYS A 729 59.72 -36.28 -26.83
CA LYS A 729 60.69 -35.18 -26.74
C LYS A 729 60.25 -34.05 -25.81
N LYS A 730 61.15 -33.76 -24.87
CA LYS A 730 61.21 -32.59 -24.00
C LYS A 730 61.13 -31.28 -24.81
N GLY A 731 60.19 -30.43 -24.43
CA GLY A 731 60.17 -29.00 -24.76
C GLY A 731 59.82 -28.22 -23.49
N SER A 732 60.85 -27.87 -22.71
CA SER A 732 60.76 -26.95 -21.59
C SER A 732 60.39 -25.55 -22.10
N GLY A 733 59.40 -24.94 -21.46
CA GLY A 733 58.94 -23.58 -21.73
C GLY A 733 58.22 -23.08 -20.49
N ASP A 734 59.00 -22.76 -19.46
CA ASP A 734 58.55 -22.06 -18.25
C ASP A 734 57.98 -20.69 -18.64
N GLY A 735 56.76 -20.39 -18.21
CA GLY A 735 56.14 -19.10 -18.48
C GLY A 735 54.77 -18.93 -17.82
N SER A 736 54.78 -18.22 -16.70
CA SER A 736 53.68 -17.38 -16.21
C SER A 736 52.53 -18.03 -15.44
N MET A 737 52.67 -17.97 -14.10
CA MET A 737 51.67 -17.54 -13.11
C MET A 737 50.18 -17.65 -13.51
N ARG A 738 49.53 -18.71 -13.03
CA ARG A 738 48.10 -18.70 -12.71
C ARG A 738 47.85 -19.60 -11.50
N GLU A 739 48.32 -19.14 -10.35
CA GLU A 739 48.00 -19.72 -9.05
C GLU A 739 46.57 -19.35 -8.64
N GLY A 740 45.87 -20.31 -8.02
CA GLY A 740 44.80 -20.00 -7.07
C GLY A 740 43.37 -20.17 -7.57
N MET A 741 43.03 -21.28 -8.23
CA MET A 741 41.65 -21.73 -8.36
C MET A 741 41.49 -23.07 -7.62
N SER A 742 40.43 -23.20 -6.82
CA SER A 742 40.00 -24.40 -6.06
C SER A 742 40.50 -24.49 -4.61
N ARG A 743 39.62 -24.13 -3.67
CA ARG A 743 39.34 -24.83 -2.38
C ARG A 743 38.53 -23.92 -1.43
N VAL A 744 37.28 -23.59 -1.77
CA VAL A 744 36.30 -23.11 -0.77
C VAL A 744 34.91 -23.67 -1.13
N LEU A 745 34.72 -24.96 -0.87
CA LEU A 745 33.43 -25.67 -0.85
C LEU A 745 33.62 -26.83 0.14
N PRO A 746 32.67 -27.17 1.04
CA PRO A 746 31.53 -26.42 1.57
C PRO A 746 31.53 -26.39 3.13
N LEU A 747 31.20 -25.25 3.74
CA LEU A 747 31.03 -25.09 5.20
C LEU A 747 29.55 -25.13 5.65
N LEU A 748 28.64 -25.58 4.79
CA LEU A 748 27.19 -25.59 5.06
C LEU A 748 26.69 -26.98 5.43
N LEU A 749 27.09 -27.54 6.58
CA LEU A 749 26.45 -28.75 7.15
C LEU A 749 26.51 -28.83 8.70
N LEU A 750 26.64 -27.70 9.40
CA LEU A 750 26.62 -27.67 10.87
C LEU A 750 25.54 -26.70 11.37
N GLY A 751 24.30 -27.17 11.40
CA GLY A 751 23.17 -26.39 11.92
C GLY A 751 21.96 -27.23 12.27
N MET A 752 22.15 -28.45 12.80
CA MET A 752 21.03 -29.32 13.22
C MET A 752 21.37 -30.18 14.44
N TRP A 753 21.94 -29.64 15.52
CA TRP A 753 22.03 -30.40 16.78
C TRP A 753 21.69 -29.52 17.99
N GLY A 754 20.53 -29.81 18.58
CA GLY A 754 20.36 -29.91 20.03
C GLY A 754 20.12 -28.61 20.82
N ILE A 755 18.87 -28.15 20.87
CA ILE A 755 18.34 -27.47 22.06
C ILE A 755 17.05 -28.19 22.47
N ALA A 756 17.22 -29.33 23.10
CA ALA A 756 16.24 -29.94 23.98
C ALA A 756 16.99 -30.30 25.26
N ALA A 757 16.39 -29.97 26.41
CA ALA A 757 16.90 -30.14 27.78
C ALA A 757 17.69 -28.95 28.38
N ILE A 758 17.02 -27.81 28.60
CA ILE A 758 17.09 -27.13 29.91
C ILE A 758 15.64 -26.77 30.30
N TYR A 759 15.34 -27.12 31.54
CA TYR A 759 14.12 -26.86 32.30
C TYR A 759 13.77 -25.38 32.44
#